data_AF-A0AAU9UJK6-F1
#
_entry.id   AF-A0AAU9UJK6-F1
#
_cell.length_a   1.000
_cell.length_b   1.000
_cell.length_c   1.000
_cell.angle_alpha   90.00
_cell.angle_beta   90.00
_cell.angle_gamma   90.00
#
_symmetry.space_group_name_H-M   'P 1'
#
loop_
_entity.id
_entity.type
_entity.pdbx_description
1 polymer ?
#
loop_
_entity_poly.entity_id
_entity_poly.type
_entity_poly.pdbx_seq_one_letter_code
_entity_poly.pdbx_strand_id
1 'polypeptide(L)'
;MSGHLSVLQANVNHCAGAQDLLLQSMAEWSIDVAIGAELYAVPPSPHWAGDTEDSVATLVRPRAGPPLVVKARGRGYVVAVRGKVAFVGVYFSPNRDLTALKQFLDVLGPLMGQLAPLQVFVASDLNAKSMAWGNPATNPKRREVEEWALAAGLPPLNAGAVQTCVRWSGGSVVDVTFATPAIARRVEGWRVETGVETFSDHRYIRFEVSPPPVRRASSSTSFRGRSQFPRWSLSKLDRELAEEAAIGGRWSLPPLSEFGLDEATSQLCDVFSVVCRAAMPPAKRQPPRRALYWWSAEIAGLRAACNGARREYIRSRRRRPQDVDRDDRLRRINVEKTKILQLVICRAKKAWLELVGSLESDSWGRPYMMARNKLCAQSAPISDTLQPDQLGRIVGELFPDEPEGFVPPRMARQTPDTEEGVPPPVTEAEMEAAITRLQSKKRVPGPDGVHGRVLAIALGHLGDSLRELFDRCLRSGQFPGAWKEGRLCLLPKAGWTPDSASTVRPVVLLNEDGKALEKIVASRLVQHLEEGSGPGLSESQFGFRARRSTVDALKRLRAVTGEAEHGRRGHENRSGSVEWWRVGCGVPQRSVLGPILWDIGYDWILRGRLLTGMGVICYANDTLVYSRGRNYKEAARLVEVGLDLVISHKESLGLGVRIDKTEALLFRGTGRKGPPPGATLQIGQGRVRMSPQMKLFSGSSWTKGGPSAHISRWWDRRL
;
A
#
# COMPACT_ATOMS: atom_id res chain seq x y z
N MET A 1 19.26 -14.03 -20.84
CA MET A 1 18.32 -14.39 -19.75
C MET A 1 19.09 -14.37 -18.46
N SER A 2 18.69 -13.53 -17.51
CA SER A 2 19.46 -13.16 -16.30
C SER A 2 18.75 -13.53 -14.99
N GLY A 3 17.73 -14.39 -15.05
CA GLY A 3 17.03 -14.95 -13.89
C GLY A 3 16.66 -16.41 -14.14
N HIS A 4 16.19 -17.07 -13.08
CA HIS A 4 15.64 -18.42 -13.16
C HIS A 4 14.38 -18.42 -14.04
N LEU A 5 14.12 -19.54 -14.72
CA LEU A 5 12.93 -19.74 -15.54
C LEU A 5 12.04 -20.79 -14.87
N SER A 6 10.82 -20.43 -14.47
CA SER A 6 9.88 -21.39 -13.86
C SER A 6 8.99 -22.02 -14.93
N VAL A 7 8.92 -23.36 -14.98
CA VAL A 7 8.30 -24.14 -16.07
C VAL A 7 7.24 -25.10 -15.54
N LEU A 8 6.16 -25.28 -16.30
CA LEU A 8 5.02 -26.14 -15.97
C LEU A 8 4.61 -27.02 -17.16
N GLN A 9 4.57 -28.34 -16.99
CA GLN A 9 3.99 -29.29 -17.95
C GLN A 9 2.61 -29.74 -17.45
N ALA A 10 1.62 -29.81 -18.34
CA ALA A 10 0.25 -30.20 -18.02
C ALA A 10 -0.44 -30.90 -19.19
N ASN A 11 -1.31 -31.86 -18.91
CA ASN A 11 -2.36 -32.31 -19.82
C ASN A 11 -3.72 -31.87 -19.22
N VAL A 12 -4.56 -31.18 -20.00
CA VAL A 12 -5.84 -30.62 -19.54
C VAL A 12 -7.08 -31.39 -20.04
N ASN A 13 -6.89 -32.55 -20.67
CA ASN A 13 -7.94 -33.52 -21.09
C ASN A 13 -9.12 -32.84 -21.81
N HIS A 14 -8.79 -31.97 -22.77
CA HIS A 14 -9.68 -31.12 -23.57
C HIS A 14 -10.74 -30.35 -22.76
N CYS A 15 -10.46 -30.06 -21.47
CA CYS A 15 -11.42 -29.43 -20.57
C CYS A 15 -11.15 -27.93 -20.43
N ALA A 16 -12.12 -27.11 -20.86
CA ALA A 16 -12.06 -25.65 -20.73
C ALA A 16 -11.72 -25.17 -19.32
N GLY A 17 -12.33 -25.78 -18.30
CA GLY A 17 -12.08 -25.44 -16.89
C GLY A 17 -10.69 -25.88 -16.40
N ALA A 18 -10.12 -26.96 -16.96
CA ALA A 18 -8.76 -27.38 -16.64
C ALA A 18 -7.74 -26.41 -17.26
N GLN A 19 -7.99 -25.93 -18.47
CA GLN A 19 -7.22 -24.85 -19.09
C GLN A 19 -7.33 -23.52 -18.31
N ASP A 20 -8.49 -23.20 -17.73
CA ASP A 20 -8.65 -22.06 -16.82
C ASP A 20 -7.80 -22.20 -15.54
N LEU A 21 -7.87 -23.37 -14.90
CA LEU A 21 -7.05 -23.65 -13.72
C LEU A 21 -5.55 -23.71 -14.03
N LEU A 22 -5.16 -24.10 -15.25
CA LEU A 22 -3.77 -24.03 -15.73
C LEU A 22 -3.30 -22.57 -15.80
N LEU A 23 -4.03 -21.70 -16.50
CA LEU A 23 -3.67 -20.29 -16.64
C LEU A 23 -3.68 -19.54 -15.30
N GLN A 24 -4.63 -19.87 -14.40
CA GLN A 24 -4.64 -19.32 -13.05
C GLN A 24 -3.50 -19.87 -12.19
N SER A 25 -3.18 -21.17 -12.24
CA SER A 25 -2.02 -21.74 -11.52
C SER A 25 -0.70 -21.15 -12.01
N MET A 26 -0.56 -20.89 -13.32
CA MET A 26 0.59 -20.14 -13.84
C MET A 26 0.66 -18.75 -13.21
N ALA A 27 -0.43 -17.99 -13.19
CA ALA A 27 -0.47 -16.64 -12.64
C ALA A 27 -0.15 -16.63 -11.14
N GLU A 28 -0.74 -17.55 -10.38
CA GLU A 28 -0.56 -17.75 -8.93
C GLU A 28 0.88 -18.14 -8.56
N TRP A 29 1.47 -19.11 -9.25
CA TRP A 29 2.80 -19.65 -8.95
C TRP A 29 3.95 -18.91 -9.66
N SER A 30 3.64 -17.87 -10.43
CA SER A 30 4.59 -17.08 -11.22
C SER A 30 5.35 -17.80 -12.36
N ILE A 31 4.92 -19.00 -12.77
CA ILE A 31 5.41 -19.78 -13.94
C ILE A 31 5.62 -18.93 -15.20
N ASP A 32 6.80 -18.97 -15.82
CA ASP A 32 7.11 -18.15 -17.00
C ASP A 32 6.66 -18.78 -18.33
N VAL A 33 6.79 -20.12 -18.41
CA VAL A 33 6.44 -20.94 -19.58
C VAL A 33 5.65 -22.14 -19.11
N ALA A 34 4.58 -22.49 -19.80
CA ALA A 34 3.97 -23.81 -19.68
C ALA A 34 3.91 -24.51 -21.04
N ILE A 35 3.83 -25.84 -21.00
CA ILE A 35 3.60 -26.69 -22.17
C ILE A 35 2.36 -27.53 -21.85
N GLY A 36 1.29 -27.32 -22.61
CA GLY A 36 -0.02 -27.94 -22.41
C GLY A 36 -0.31 -28.96 -23.51
N ALA A 37 -0.75 -30.15 -23.13
CA ALA A 37 -1.32 -31.18 -24.01
C ALA A 37 -2.84 -31.33 -23.78
N GLU A 38 -3.54 -31.86 -24.78
CA GLU A 38 -5.00 -31.89 -24.90
C GLU A 38 -5.66 -30.57 -24.48
N LEU A 39 -5.23 -29.45 -25.07
CA LEU A 39 -5.83 -28.14 -24.81
C LEU A 39 -7.28 -28.10 -25.32
N TYR A 40 -8.10 -27.24 -24.71
CA TYR A 40 -9.48 -27.02 -25.14
C TYR A 40 -9.54 -26.09 -26.36
N ALA A 41 -8.69 -25.06 -26.39
CA ALA A 41 -8.48 -24.18 -27.54
C ALA A 41 -7.16 -23.42 -27.43
N VAL A 42 -6.48 -23.16 -28.54
CA VAL A 42 -5.30 -22.27 -28.59
C VAL A 42 -5.73 -20.88 -29.12
N PRO A 43 -5.73 -19.83 -28.29
CA PRO A 43 -6.12 -18.50 -28.75
C PRO A 43 -5.08 -17.89 -29.70
N PRO A 44 -5.50 -17.14 -30.75
CA PRO A 44 -4.58 -16.47 -31.68
C PRO A 44 -3.83 -15.34 -30.97
N SER A 45 -2.63 -15.64 -30.47
CA SER A 45 -1.86 -14.75 -29.61
C SER A 45 -0.35 -15.00 -29.76
N PRO A 46 0.52 -13.97 -29.84
CA PRO A 46 1.99 -14.15 -29.92
C PRO A 46 2.61 -14.77 -28.65
N HIS A 47 1.80 -14.98 -27.61
CA HIS A 47 2.19 -15.64 -26.37
C HIS A 47 1.87 -17.14 -26.34
N TRP A 48 1.24 -17.66 -27.39
CA TRP A 48 0.92 -19.08 -27.57
C TRP A 48 1.53 -19.59 -28.88
N ALA A 49 2.03 -20.81 -28.84
CA ALA A 49 2.55 -21.55 -29.97
C ALA A 49 1.87 -22.92 -29.99
N GLY A 50 0.78 -23.03 -30.75
CA GLY A 50 0.05 -24.29 -30.96
C GLY A 50 0.65 -25.16 -32.07
N ASP A 51 0.25 -26.43 -32.08
CA ASP A 51 0.55 -27.40 -33.14
C ASP A 51 -0.30 -27.13 -34.41
N THR A 52 -0.77 -28.16 -35.13
CA THR A 52 -1.70 -27.99 -36.26
C THR A 52 -3.14 -28.44 -35.98
N GLU A 53 -3.40 -29.12 -34.85
CA GLU A 53 -4.75 -29.52 -34.42
C GLU A 53 -5.18 -28.84 -33.10
N ASP A 54 -4.44 -27.82 -32.63
CA ASP A 54 -4.58 -27.15 -31.32
C ASP A 54 -4.59 -28.09 -30.09
N SER A 55 -4.12 -29.32 -30.30
CA SER A 55 -3.96 -30.38 -29.30
C SER A 55 -2.82 -30.11 -28.32
N VAL A 56 -1.79 -29.36 -28.73
CA VAL A 56 -0.61 -29.04 -27.94
C VAL A 56 -0.20 -27.60 -28.14
N ALA A 57 0.14 -26.88 -27.06
CA ALA A 57 0.79 -25.59 -27.15
C ALA A 57 1.89 -25.35 -26.11
N THR A 58 2.96 -24.68 -26.53
CA THR A 58 3.82 -23.94 -25.60
C THR A 58 3.24 -22.55 -25.41
N LEU A 59 3.17 -22.06 -24.17
CA LEU A 59 2.56 -20.77 -23.84
C LEU A 59 3.36 -20.02 -22.77
N VAL A 60 3.50 -18.71 -22.94
CA VAL A 60 4.38 -17.82 -22.15
C VAL A 60 3.56 -16.70 -21.51
N ARG A 61 3.81 -16.36 -20.25
CA ARG A 61 3.14 -15.19 -19.65
C ARG A 61 3.58 -13.91 -20.39
N PRO A 62 2.65 -13.03 -20.83
CA PRO A 62 3.00 -11.79 -21.55
C PRO A 62 4.02 -10.87 -20.84
N ARG A 63 4.13 -10.93 -19.52
CA ARG A 63 5.10 -10.16 -18.71
C ARG A 63 6.40 -10.90 -18.38
N ALA A 64 6.59 -12.14 -18.85
CA ALA A 64 7.80 -12.93 -18.56
C ALA A 64 8.95 -12.64 -19.55
N GLY A 65 8.68 -12.04 -20.71
CA GLY A 65 9.68 -11.69 -21.73
C GLY A 65 9.10 -11.61 -23.14
N PRO A 66 9.94 -11.65 -24.19
CA PRO A 66 9.48 -11.58 -25.58
C PRO A 66 8.63 -12.79 -25.98
N PRO A 67 7.83 -12.66 -27.06
CA PRO A 67 7.07 -13.74 -27.71
C PRO A 67 7.86 -15.03 -27.97
N LEU A 68 7.12 -16.13 -28.19
CA LEU A 68 7.68 -17.38 -28.68
C LEU A 68 7.96 -17.30 -30.18
N VAL A 69 9.11 -17.81 -30.62
CA VAL A 69 9.40 -18.00 -32.04
C VAL A 69 9.12 -19.46 -32.40
N VAL A 70 8.01 -19.72 -33.10
CA VAL A 70 7.72 -21.07 -33.63
C VAL A 70 8.78 -21.43 -34.67
N LYS A 71 9.42 -22.60 -34.51
CA LYS A 71 10.41 -23.13 -35.45
C LYS A 71 9.87 -24.26 -36.32
N ALA A 72 9.04 -25.13 -35.73
CA ALA A 72 8.35 -26.21 -36.41
C ALA A 72 7.04 -26.52 -35.68
N ARG A 73 6.07 -27.08 -36.41
CA ARG A 73 4.84 -27.65 -35.86
C ARG A 73 4.23 -28.61 -36.87
N GLY A 74 3.48 -29.58 -36.35
CA GLY A 74 2.72 -30.54 -37.13
C GLY A 74 1.74 -31.25 -36.20
N ARG A 75 1.07 -32.29 -36.70
CA ARG A 75 0.02 -32.98 -35.96
C ARG A 75 0.50 -33.51 -34.60
N GLY A 76 0.05 -32.91 -33.49
CA GLY A 76 0.42 -33.35 -32.14
C GLY A 76 1.81 -32.90 -31.66
N TYR A 77 2.49 -31.98 -32.35
CA TYR A 77 3.74 -31.40 -31.86
C TYR A 77 3.96 -29.94 -32.24
N VAL A 78 4.64 -29.20 -31.35
CA VAL A 78 5.06 -27.82 -31.60
C VAL A 78 6.42 -27.55 -30.98
N VAL A 79 7.26 -26.82 -31.74
CA VAL A 79 8.60 -26.39 -31.33
C VAL A 79 8.65 -24.88 -31.25
N ALA A 80 8.77 -24.35 -30.03
CA ALA A 80 8.79 -22.92 -29.73
C ALA A 80 10.12 -22.51 -29.08
N VAL A 81 10.84 -21.57 -29.68
CA VAL A 81 12.16 -21.13 -29.22
C VAL A 81 12.08 -19.79 -28.51
N ARG A 82 12.84 -19.65 -27.42
CA ARG A 82 12.98 -18.40 -26.65
C ARG A 82 14.42 -18.23 -26.18
N GLY A 83 15.19 -17.40 -26.89
CA GLY A 83 16.62 -17.24 -26.65
C GLY A 83 17.41 -18.48 -27.09
N LYS A 84 18.21 -19.07 -26.18
CA LYS A 84 18.98 -20.31 -26.46
C LYS A 84 18.26 -21.60 -26.05
N VAL A 85 16.97 -21.52 -25.68
CA VAL A 85 16.16 -22.67 -25.23
C VAL A 85 15.02 -22.93 -26.21
N ALA A 86 14.86 -24.19 -26.60
CA ALA A 86 13.73 -24.70 -27.36
C ALA A 86 12.79 -25.48 -26.42
N PHE A 87 11.50 -25.17 -26.49
CA PHE A 87 10.42 -25.87 -25.81
C PHE A 87 9.65 -26.68 -26.85
N VAL A 88 9.63 -27.99 -26.68
CA VAL A 88 8.90 -28.91 -27.55
C VAL A 88 7.74 -29.47 -26.74
N GLY A 89 6.52 -29.26 -27.23
CA GLY A 89 5.34 -29.98 -26.77
C GLY A 89 5.07 -31.16 -27.70
N VAL A 90 4.76 -32.32 -27.12
CA VAL A 90 4.45 -33.55 -27.86
C VAL A 90 3.25 -34.26 -27.23
N TYR A 91 2.26 -34.64 -28.04
CA TYR A 91 1.14 -35.47 -27.64
C TYR A 91 0.93 -36.62 -28.62
N PHE A 92 0.69 -37.82 -28.10
CA PHE A 92 0.28 -38.97 -28.89
C PHE A 92 -0.85 -39.72 -28.20
N SER A 93 -2.04 -39.67 -28.83
CA SER A 93 -3.26 -40.27 -28.30
C SER A 93 -3.07 -41.75 -27.91
N PRO A 94 -3.62 -42.19 -26.77
CA PRO A 94 -3.53 -43.59 -26.34
C PRO A 94 -4.12 -44.55 -27.38
N ASN A 95 -5.15 -44.11 -28.12
CA ASN A 95 -5.94 -44.92 -29.05
C ASN A 95 -5.27 -45.19 -30.40
N ARG A 96 -4.16 -44.51 -30.72
CA ARG A 96 -3.35 -44.77 -31.92
C ARG A 96 -2.41 -45.96 -31.69
N ASP A 97 -2.13 -46.74 -32.72
CA ASP A 97 -1.36 -47.98 -32.65
C ASP A 97 0.17 -47.76 -32.54
N LEU A 98 0.96 -48.83 -32.70
CA LEU A 98 2.43 -48.77 -32.71
C LEU A 98 2.99 -48.27 -34.05
N THR A 99 2.37 -48.61 -35.17
CA THR A 99 2.81 -48.20 -36.51
C THR A 99 2.72 -46.68 -36.66
N ALA A 100 1.58 -46.11 -36.26
CA ALA A 100 1.40 -44.66 -36.24
C ALA A 100 2.29 -43.95 -35.20
N LEU A 101 2.80 -44.66 -34.17
CA LEU A 101 3.78 -44.12 -33.22
C LEU A 101 5.18 -44.08 -33.82
N LYS A 102 5.64 -45.15 -34.48
CA LYS A 102 6.93 -45.18 -35.20
C LYS A 102 7.00 -44.01 -36.19
N GLN A 103 6.04 -43.95 -37.12
CA GLN A 103 5.91 -42.87 -38.11
C GLN A 103 5.90 -41.45 -37.51
N PHE A 104 5.43 -41.30 -36.27
CA PHE A 104 5.43 -40.01 -35.56
C PHE A 104 6.78 -39.68 -34.93
N LEU A 105 7.47 -40.68 -34.35
CA LEU A 105 8.83 -40.55 -33.83
C LEU A 105 9.86 -40.36 -34.96
N ASP A 106 9.64 -40.98 -36.11
CA ASP A 106 10.44 -40.82 -37.34
C ASP A 106 10.43 -39.37 -37.86
N VAL A 107 9.33 -38.63 -37.65
CA VAL A 107 9.25 -37.19 -37.94
C VAL A 107 9.94 -36.35 -36.84
N LEU A 108 9.80 -36.74 -35.57
CA LEU A 108 10.39 -36.01 -34.44
C LEU A 108 11.91 -36.14 -34.33
N GLY A 109 12.49 -37.30 -34.69
CA GLY A 109 13.94 -37.55 -34.62
C GLY A 109 14.79 -36.53 -35.39
N PRO A 110 14.58 -36.37 -36.71
CA PRO A 110 15.29 -35.38 -37.53
C PRO A 110 15.09 -33.94 -37.03
N LEU A 111 13.90 -33.62 -36.52
CA LEU A 111 13.61 -32.30 -35.94
C LEU A 111 14.44 -32.02 -34.68
N MET A 112 14.74 -33.02 -33.84
CA MET A 112 15.62 -32.81 -32.69
C MET A 112 17.06 -32.49 -33.13
N GLY A 113 17.55 -33.15 -34.20
CA GLY A 113 18.85 -32.84 -34.81
C GLY A 113 18.92 -31.40 -35.35
N GLN A 114 17.87 -30.94 -36.02
CA GLN A 114 17.75 -29.57 -36.55
C GLN A 114 17.71 -28.46 -35.46
N LEU A 115 17.52 -28.82 -34.19
CA LEU A 115 17.52 -27.86 -33.08
C LEU A 115 18.91 -27.61 -32.49
N ALA A 116 19.95 -28.35 -32.89
CA ALA A 116 21.31 -28.02 -32.49
C ALA A 116 21.72 -26.61 -32.99
N PRO A 117 22.43 -25.77 -32.19
CA PRO A 117 22.98 -26.01 -30.86
C PRO A 117 22.10 -25.46 -29.71
N LEU A 118 20.78 -25.42 -29.86
CA LEU A 118 19.86 -24.97 -28.80
C LEU A 118 19.77 -26.01 -27.68
N GLN A 119 19.42 -25.53 -26.49
CA GLN A 119 19.09 -26.39 -25.35
C GLN A 119 17.60 -26.78 -25.43
N VAL A 120 17.31 -28.06 -25.64
CA VAL A 120 15.94 -28.56 -25.83
C VAL A 120 15.36 -29.11 -24.53
N PHE A 121 14.11 -28.71 -24.26
CA PHE A 121 13.15 -29.41 -23.39
C PHE A 121 12.08 -30.08 -24.26
N VAL A 122 11.70 -31.31 -23.94
CA VAL A 122 10.51 -31.97 -24.49
C VAL A 122 9.55 -32.31 -23.36
N ALA A 123 8.40 -31.65 -23.32
CA ALA A 123 7.29 -32.04 -22.46
C ALA A 123 6.33 -32.89 -23.29
N SER A 124 6.24 -34.17 -22.95
CA SER A 124 5.54 -35.17 -23.75
C SER A 124 4.45 -35.89 -22.96
N ASP A 125 3.35 -36.22 -23.64
CA ASP A 125 2.45 -37.31 -23.27
C ASP A 125 2.31 -38.26 -24.46
N LEU A 126 3.21 -39.25 -24.50
CA LEU A 126 3.26 -40.27 -25.56
C LEU A 126 2.43 -41.52 -25.21
N ASN A 127 1.73 -41.52 -24.06
CA ASN A 127 1.02 -42.67 -23.51
C ASN A 127 1.89 -43.96 -23.39
N ALA A 128 3.21 -43.79 -23.29
CA ALA A 128 4.17 -44.86 -23.08
C ALA A 128 4.44 -45.07 -21.58
N LYS A 129 4.57 -46.33 -21.16
CA LYS A 129 4.80 -46.71 -19.77
C LYS A 129 6.17 -47.39 -19.63
N SER A 130 7.05 -46.85 -18.81
CA SER A 130 8.35 -47.47 -18.50
C SER A 130 8.79 -47.31 -17.05
N MET A 131 9.50 -48.32 -16.56
CA MET A 131 10.32 -48.26 -15.35
C MET A 131 11.37 -47.13 -15.44
N ALA A 132 11.87 -46.81 -16.63
CA ALA A 132 12.90 -45.79 -16.88
C ALA A 132 12.47 -44.36 -16.50
N TRP A 133 11.16 -44.11 -16.37
CA TRP A 133 10.57 -42.88 -15.84
C TRP A 133 9.60 -43.14 -14.68
N GLY A 134 9.83 -44.21 -13.91
CA GLY A 134 9.12 -44.47 -12.65
C GLY A 134 7.70 -45.02 -12.76
N ASN A 135 7.27 -45.49 -13.93
CA ASN A 135 5.99 -46.20 -14.09
C ASN A 135 6.16 -47.66 -13.61
N PRO A 136 5.33 -48.19 -12.68
CA PRO A 136 5.51 -49.54 -12.13
C PRO A 136 5.15 -50.69 -13.09
N ALA A 137 4.71 -50.40 -14.31
CA ALA A 137 4.44 -51.39 -15.35
C ALA A 137 4.83 -50.83 -16.73
N THR A 138 5.12 -51.71 -17.68
CA THR A 138 5.47 -51.36 -19.06
C THR A 138 4.28 -51.50 -20.03
N ASN A 139 4.37 -50.90 -21.22
CA ASN A 139 3.46 -51.19 -22.35
C ASN A 139 4.24 -51.29 -23.68
N PRO A 140 3.65 -51.77 -24.78
CA PRO A 140 4.38 -51.92 -26.05
C PRO A 140 4.98 -50.61 -26.60
N LYS A 141 4.34 -49.46 -26.33
CA LYS A 141 4.84 -48.12 -26.71
C LYS A 141 6.17 -47.75 -26.02
N ARG A 142 6.55 -48.44 -24.94
CA ARG A 142 7.81 -48.26 -24.18
C ARG A 142 9.04 -48.23 -25.09
N ARG A 143 9.23 -49.29 -25.89
CA ARG A 143 10.49 -49.54 -26.61
C ARG A 143 10.81 -48.42 -27.59
N GLU A 144 9.85 -48.08 -28.43
CA GLU A 144 9.96 -47.06 -29.47
C GLU A 144 10.34 -45.69 -28.87
N VAL A 145 9.72 -45.32 -27.74
CA VAL A 145 9.98 -44.04 -27.06
C VAL A 145 11.34 -44.01 -26.37
N GLU A 146 11.80 -45.13 -25.81
CA GLU A 146 13.16 -45.23 -25.24
C GLU A 146 14.24 -45.19 -26.33
N GLU A 147 14.09 -45.97 -27.41
CA GLU A 147 15.05 -45.99 -28.52
C GLU A 147 15.12 -44.61 -29.20
N TRP A 148 13.98 -43.93 -29.41
CA TRP A 148 13.93 -42.55 -29.89
C TRP A 148 14.60 -41.55 -28.93
N ALA A 149 14.29 -41.61 -27.63
CA ALA A 149 14.85 -40.68 -26.64
C ALA A 149 16.37 -40.83 -26.48
N LEU A 150 16.88 -42.07 -26.56
CA LEU A 150 18.32 -42.37 -26.58
C LEU A 150 18.98 -41.85 -27.86
N ALA A 151 18.41 -42.13 -29.03
CA ALA A 151 18.94 -41.66 -30.32
C ALA A 151 18.95 -40.13 -30.45
N ALA A 152 17.96 -39.44 -29.88
CA ALA A 152 17.89 -37.99 -29.85
C ALA A 152 18.78 -37.33 -28.77
N GLY A 153 19.45 -38.11 -27.91
CA GLY A 153 20.27 -37.58 -26.81
C GLY A 153 19.44 -36.88 -25.71
N LEU A 154 18.22 -37.36 -25.47
CA LEU A 154 17.20 -36.77 -24.60
C LEU A 154 16.90 -37.65 -23.37
N PRO A 155 17.74 -37.63 -22.31
CA PRO A 155 17.42 -38.34 -21.08
C PRO A 155 16.15 -37.78 -20.40
N PRO A 156 15.35 -38.64 -19.72
CA PRO A 156 14.19 -38.20 -18.94
C PRO A 156 14.63 -37.48 -17.66
N LEU A 157 13.83 -36.50 -17.24
CA LEU A 157 13.96 -35.77 -15.97
C LEU A 157 13.04 -36.31 -14.87
N ASN A 158 12.14 -37.23 -15.21
CA ASN A 158 11.14 -37.77 -14.29
C ASN A 158 11.79 -38.50 -13.11
N ALA A 159 11.63 -37.95 -11.90
CA ALA A 159 12.19 -38.50 -10.66
C ALA A 159 11.11 -39.11 -9.75
N GLY A 160 11.35 -40.36 -9.32
CA GLY A 160 10.46 -41.10 -8.43
C GLY A 160 9.20 -41.67 -9.11
N ALA A 161 8.35 -42.35 -8.32
CA ALA A 161 7.19 -43.11 -8.81
C ALA A 161 5.84 -42.38 -8.62
N VAL A 162 5.83 -41.03 -8.63
CA VAL A 162 4.59 -40.27 -8.45
C VAL A 162 3.80 -40.25 -9.77
N GLN A 163 2.70 -41.01 -9.80
CA GLN A 163 1.77 -41.08 -10.94
C GLN A 163 1.39 -39.67 -11.44
N THR A 164 1.53 -39.45 -12.75
CA THR A 164 1.19 -38.17 -13.40
C THR A 164 -0.28 -38.15 -13.81
N CYS A 165 -0.75 -39.24 -14.43
CA CYS A 165 -2.16 -39.51 -14.73
C CYS A 165 -2.78 -40.42 -13.66
N VAL A 166 -3.93 -40.05 -13.10
CA VAL A 166 -4.63 -40.79 -12.02
C VAL A 166 -6.13 -40.87 -12.28
N ARG A 167 -6.57 -42.06 -12.68
CA ARG A 167 -7.95 -42.42 -13.01
C ARG A 167 -8.61 -43.18 -11.85
N TRP A 168 -9.88 -43.55 -12.02
CA TRP A 168 -10.59 -44.35 -11.02
C TRP A 168 -9.98 -45.77 -10.89
N SER A 169 -9.66 -46.39 -12.02
CA SER A 169 -9.13 -47.76 -12.15
C SER A 169 -7.63 -47.91 -11.85
N GLY A 170 -6.89 -46.82 -11.63
CA GLY A 170 -5.45 -46.84 -11.37
C GLY A 170 -4.77 -45.54 -11.77
N GLY A 171 -3.44 -45.52 -11.81
CA GLY A 171 -2.68 -44.36 -12.27
C GLY A 171 -1.30 -44.77 -12.80
N SER A 172 -0.71 -43.90 -13.63
CA SER A 172 0.50 -44.19 -14.40
C SER A 172 1.39 -42.95 -14.54
N VAL A 173 2.66 -43.16 -14.88
CA VAL A 173 3.59 -42.09 -15.31
C VAL A 173 3.70 -42.16 -16.83
N VAL A 174 3.03 -41.25 -17.51
CA VAL A 174 2.93 -41.16 -19.00
C VAL A 174 3.31 -39.77 -19.51
N ASP A 175 3.10 -38.75 -18.69
CA ASP A 175 3.63 -37.41 -18.87
C ASP A 175 5.13 -37.43 -18.53
N VAL A 176 5.98 -37.38 -19.56
CA VAL A 176 7.45 -37.44 -19.42
C VAL A 176 8.07 -36.13 -19.88
N THR A 177 8.91 -35.55 -19.03
CA THR A 177 9.79 -34.43 -19.42
C THR A 177 11.16 -34.99 -19.80
N PHE A 178 11.61 -34.78 -21.03
CA PHE A 178 12.98 -35.06 -21.46
C PHE A 178 13.76 -33.75 -21.64
N ALA A 179 15.09 -33.79 -21.52
CA ALA A 179 15.92 -32.61 -21.77
C ALA A 179 17.35 -32.93 -22.19
N THR A 180 17.90 -32.08 -23.07
CA THR A 180 19.33 -32.16 -23.44
C THR A 180 20.25 -32.06 -22.20
N PRO A 181 21.36 -32.83 -22.10
CA PRO A 181 22.22 -32.87 -20.91
C PRO A 181 22.75 -31.50 -20.45
N ALA A 182 22.91 -30.55 -21.37
CA ALA A 182 23.37 -29.19 -21.08
C ALA A 182 22.36 -28.33 -20.29
N ILE A 183 21.06 -28.62 -20.39
CA ILE A 183 20.02 -27.93 -19.60
C ILE A 183 19.45 -28.79 -18.49
N ALA A 184 19.46 -30.13 -18.62
CA ALA A 184 19.10 -31.07 -17.55
C ALA A 184 19.89 -30.79 -16.25
N ARG A 185 21.20 -30.55 -16.34
CA ARG A 185 22.08 -30.17 -15.20
C ARG A 185 21.78 -28.80 -14.56
N ARG A 186 20.79 -28.06 -15.06
CA ARG A 186 20.31 -26.76 -14.54
C ARG A 186 18.83 -26.80 -14.14
N VAL A 187 18.19 -27.98 -14.20
CA VAL A 187 16.83 -28.19 -13.73
C VAL A 187 16.86 -28.44 -12.22
N GLU A 188 16.07 -27.66 -11.48
CA GLU A 188 15.95 -27.73 -10.04
C GLU A 188 14.48 -27.97 -9.64
N GLY A 189 14.29 -28.75 -8.58
CA GLY A 189 12.97 -28.95 -7.95
C GLY A 189 11.91 -29.62 -8.83
N TRP A 190 12.29 -30.42 -9.84
CA TRP A 190 11.36 -31.20 -10.66
C TRP A 190 10.48 -32.10 -9.79
N ARG A 191 9.16 -31.98 -9.95
CA ARG A 191 8.17 -32.74 -9.20
C ARG A 191 6.82 -32.77 -9.90
N VAL A 192 6.03 -33.79 -9.58
CA VAL A 192 4.59 -33.81 -9.84
C VAL A 192 3.88 -33.11 -8.68
N GLU A 193 3.12 -32.04 -8.96
CA GLU A 193 2.36 -31.32 -7.94
C GLU A 193 1.17 -32.17 -7.46
N THR A 194 1.01 -32.32 -6.14
CA THR A 194 -0.03 -33.17 -5.55
C THR A 194 -0.93 -32.40 -4.57
N GLY A 195 -2.20 -32.78 -4.50
CA GLY A 195 -3.19 -32.08 -3.67
C GLY A 195 -3.72 -30.77 -4.25
N VAL A 196 -3.34 -30.43 -5.48
CA VAL A 196 -3.88 -29.32 -6.28
C VAL A 196 -4.97 -29.84 -7.21
N GLU A 197 -6.11 -29.16 -7.26
CA GLU A 197 -7.16 -29.40 -8.24
C GLU A 197 -6.81 -28.78 -9.60
N THR A 198 -6.98 -29.59 -10.65
CA THR A 198 -6.60 -29.33 -12.05
C THR A 198 -7.77 -29.48 -13.02
N PHE A 199 -8.92 -30.01 -12.58
CA PHE A 199 -10.03 -30.53 -13.39
C PHE A 199 -9.64 -31.60 -14.43
N SER A 200 -8.43 -32.13 -14.35
CA SER A 200 -7.91 -33.23 -15.16
C SER A 200 -7.61 -34.45 -14.27
N ASP A 201 -7.61 -35.64 -14.87
CA ASP A 201 -7.01 -36.84 -14.29
C ASP A 201 -5.47 -36.77 -14.31
N HIS A 202 -4.89 -35.91 -15.16
CA HIS A 202 -3.48 -35.57 -15.14
C HIS A 202 -3.16 -34.48 -14.10
N ARG A 203 -1.96 -34.60 -13.52
CA ARG A 203 -1.35 -33.67 -12.58
C ARG A 203 -0.35 -32.76 -13.29
N TYR A 204 -0.16 -31.55 -12.78
CA TYR A 204 0.89 -30.68 -13.30
C TYR A 204 2.27 -31.15 -12.83
N ILE A 205 3.23 -31.11 -13.74
CA ILE A 205 4.66 -31.27 -13.46
C ILE A 205 5.28 -29.87 -13.40
N ARG A 206 6.04 -29.55 -12.35
CA ARG A 206 6.71 -28.25 -12.20
C ARG A 206 8.20 -28.45 -11.94
N PHE A 207 9.01 -27.61 -12.56
CA PHE A 207 10.44 -27.48 -12.33
C PHE A 207 10.90 -26.05 -12.60
N GLU A 208 12.10 -25.70 -12.13
CA GLU A 208 12.70 -24.39 -12.38
C GLU A 208 14.08 -24.57 -13.02
N VAL A 209 14.53 -23.61 -13.81
CA VAL A 209 15.76 -23.71 -14.59
C VAL A 209 16.68 -22.56 -14.24
N SER A 210 17.80 -22.87 -13.58
CA SER A 210 18.77 -21.87 -13.16
C SER A 210 19.49 -21.22 -14.33
N PRO A 211 19.92 -19.94 -14.20
CA PRO A 211 20.66 -19.25 -15.26
C PRO A 211 21.97 -19.99 -15.60
N PRO A 212 22.51 -19.84 -16.83
CA PRO A 212 23.82 -20.39 -17.16
C PRO A 212 24.91 -19.74 -16.28
N PRO A 213 25.94 -20.49 -15.85
CA PRO A 213 26.99 -19.96 -14.99
C PRO A 213 27.79 -18.87 -15.72
N VAL A 214 27.74 -17.65 -15.21
CA VAL A 214 28.57 -16.54 -15.67
C VAL A 214 29.93 -16.64 -14.97
N ARG A 215 31.04 -16.60 -15.73
CA ARG A 215 32.39 -16.47 -15.14
C ARG A 215 32.44 -15.16 -14.37
N ARG A 216 32.49 -15.21 -13.03
CA ARG A 216 32.51 -14.03 -12.17
C ARG A 216 33.87 -13.34 -12.29
N ALA A 217 33.89 -12.13 -12.86
CA ALA A 217 34.87 -11.13 -12.45
C ALA A 217 34.58 -10.71 -11.00
N SER A 218 35.61 -10.29 -10.28
CA SER A 218 35.51 -9.82 -8.90
C SER A 218 34.90 -8.41 -8.82
N SER A 219 33.82 -8.28 -8.04
CA SER A 219 33.28 -7.01 -7.57
C SER A 219 32.72 -7.25 -6.16
N SER A 220 33.50 -6.98 -5.11
CA SER A 220 33.64 -5.65 -4.46
C SER A 220 32.39 -5.25 -3.67
N THR A 221 32.55 -5.20 -2.36
CA THR A 221 31.53 -4.82 -1.37
C THR A 221 31.07 -3.38 -1.50
N SER A 222 29.91 -3.14 -2.10
CA SER A 222 29.11 -1.93 -1.83
C SER A 222 27.66 -2.06 -2.30
N PHE A 223 26.73 -2.40 -1.40
CA PHE A 223 25.31 -2.12 -1.62
C PHE A 223 24.58 -1.84 -0.30
N ARG A 224 24.76 -0.62 0.25
CA ARG A 224 23.79 -0.03 1.18
C ARG A 224 22.49 0.19 0.39
N GLY A 225 21.68 -0.86 0.29
CA GLY A 225 20.46 -0.85 -0.51
C GLY A 225 19.49 0.23 -0.03
N ARG A 226 18.86 0.94 -0.97
CA ARG A 226 17.84 1.97 -0.70
C ARG A 226 16.83 1.44 0.31
N SER A 227 16.85 2.00 1.52
CA SER A 227 16.03 1.49 2.64
C SER A 227 14.55 1.55 2.28
N GLN A 228 13.92 0.39 2.10
CA GLN A 228 12.48 0.33 1.94
C GLN A 228 11.86 0.44 3.32
N PHE A 229 11.12 1.53 3.53
CA PHE A 229 10.36 1.82 4.76
C PHE A 229 9.79 0.53 5.40
N PRO A 230 10.16 0.21 6.67
CA PRO A 230 9.73 -1.02 7.32
C PRO A 230 8.21 -1.03 7.48
N ARG A 231 7.58 -2.14 7.05
CA ARG A 231 6.13 -2.34 7.20
C ARG A 231 5.93 -3.63 7.98
N TRP A 232 5.17 -3.58 9.07
CA TRP A 232 4.89 -4.74 9.91
C TRP A 232 3.44 -5.19 9.81
N SER A 233 3.21 -6.49 9.87
CA SER A 233 1.87 -7.07 9.70
C SER A 233 1.08 -7.03 11.01
N LEU A 234 0.59 -5.85 11.43
CA LEU A 234 -0.12 -5.67 12.71
C LEU A 234 -1.36 -6.58 12.93
N SER A 235 -1.93 -7.18 11.87
CA SER A 235 -2.98 -8.22 11.97
C SER A 235 -2.44 -9.65 12.18
N LYS A 236 -1.13 -9.76 12.41
CA LYS A 236 -0.34 -10.94 12.78
C LYS A 236 0.69 -10.53 13.85
N LEU A 237 0.28 -9.61 14.72
CA LEU A 237 1.03 -9.31 15.93
C LEU A 237 0.86 -10.49 16.88
N ASP A 238 1.96 -11.18 17.13
CA ASP A 238 2.08 -12.05 18.27
C ASP A 238 2.30 -11.18 19.52
N ARG A 239 1.62 -11.47 20.63
CA ARG A 239 1.72 -10.69 21.85
C ARG A 239 2.79 -11.25 22.78
N GLU A 240 2.86 -12.56 22.92
CA GLU A 240 3.78 -13.24 23.84
C GLU A 240 5.22 -13.01 23.34
N LEU A 241 5.47 -13.19 22.04
CA LEU A 241 6.77 -12.84 21.42
C LEU A 241 7.11 -11.34 21.47
N ALA A 242 6.13 -10.45 21.66
CA ALA A 242 6.40 -9.02 21.84
C ALA A 242 6.84 -8.69 23.28
N GLU A 243 6.24 -9.37 24.26
CA GLU A 243 6.57 -9.23 25.69
C GLU A 243 7.92 -9.88 25.99
N GLU A 244 8.16 -11.11 25.52
CA GLU A 244 9.45 -11.80 25.60
C GLU A 244 10.60 -10.99 24.96
N ALA A 245 10.40 -10.48 23.74
CA ALA A 245 11.42 -9.68 23.06
C ALA A 245 11.68 -8.33 23.74
N ALA A 246 10.69 -7.76 24.44
CA ALA A 246 10.87 -6.53 25.21
C ALA A 246 11.61 -6.79 26.54
N ILE A 247 11.38 -7.95 27.18
CA ILE A 247 12.13 -8.39 28.37
C ILE A 247 13.60 -8.64 28.01
N GLY A 248 13.87 -9.44 26.97
CA GLY A 248 15.24 -9.68 26.47
C GLY A 248 15.91 -8.38 25.97
N GLY A 249 15.11 -7.48 25.39
CA GLY A 249 15.53 -6.11 25.05
C GLY A 249 15.96 -5.30 26.28
N ARG A 250 15.20 -5.33 27.38
CA ARG A 250 15.54 -4.65 28.64
C ARG A 250 16.87 -5.15 29.22
N TRP A 251 17.13 -6.46 29.15
CA TRP A 251 18.40 -7.04 29.61
C TRP A 251 19.60 -6.71 28.70
N SER A 252 19.34 -6.42 27.42
CA SER A 252 20.37 -6.07 26.43
C SER A 252 20.65 -4.57 26.35
N LEU A 253 19.85 -3.73 27.00
CA LEU A 253 19.95 -2.28 26.96
C LEU A 253 20.95 -1.80 28.05
N PRO A 254 22.04 -1.12 27.68
CA PRO A 254 22.95 -0.52 28.66
C PRO A 254 22.29 0.67 29.38
N PRO A 255 22.84 1.15 30.52
CA PRO A 255 22.29 2.30 31.24
C PRO A 255 22.22 3.54 30.34
N LEU A 256 21.00 4.00 30.03
CA LEU A 256 20.82 5.10 29.07
C LEU A 256 21.50 6.39 29.52
N SER A 257 21.69 6.57 30.83
CA SER A 257 22.40 7.67 31.48
C SER A 257 23.83 7.87 30.98
N GLU A 258 24.50 6.82 30.50
CA GLU A 258 25.89 6.85 30.02
C GLU A 258 26.03 7.50 28.62
N PHE A 259 24.93 7.56 27.86
CA PHE A 259 24.92 8.01 26.45
C PHE A 259 24.35 9.42 26.28
N GLY A 260 24.72 10.09 25.19
CA GLY A 260 24.05 11.32 24.75
C GLY A 260 22.57 11.06 24.43
N LEU A 261 21.71 12.09 24.52
CA LEU A 261 20.25 11.92 24.35
C LEU A 261 19.86 11.27 23.01
N ASP A 262 20.44 11.72 21.90
CA ASP A 262 20.21 11.13 20.58
C ASP A 262 20.65 9.67 20.46
N GLU A 263 21.76 9.31 21.12
CA GLU A 263 22.29 7.96 21.12
C GLU A 263 21.45 7.03 22.01
N ALA A 264 21.07 7.49 23.21
CA ALA A 264 20.12 6.81 24.09
C ALA A 264 18.75 6.59 23.40
N THR A 265 18.27 7.57 22.62
CA THR A 265 17.09 7.39 21.77
C THR A 265 17.32 6.31 20.71
N SER A 266 18.47 6.33 20.01
CA SER A 266 18.78 5.32 18.99
C SER A 266 18.82 3.89 19.56
N GLN A 267 19.47 3.68 20.72
CA GLN A 267 19.51 2.37 21.39
C GLN A 267 18.09 1.84 21.68
N LEU A 268 17.20 2.71 22.17
CA LEU A 268 15.82 2.35 22.46
C LEU A 268 15.00 2.08 21.18
N CYS A 269 15.20 2.87 20.11
CA CYS A 269 14.60 2.62 18.79
C CYS A 269 15.07 1.30 18.15
N ASP A 270 16.33 0.91 18.35
CA ASP A 270 16.86 -0.38 17.90
C ASP A 270 16.23 -1.56 18.66
N VAL A 271 16.04 -1.44 19.98
CA VAL A 271 15.29 -2.43 20.78
C VAL A 271 13.83 -2.53 20.30
N PHE A 272 13.10 -1.42 20.10
CA PHE A 272 11.76 -1.47 19.52
C PHE A 272 11.73 -2.10 18.11
N SER A 273 12.81 -1.92 17.33
CA SER A 273 12.99 -2.55 16.02
C SER A 273 13.31 -4.05 16.12
N VAL A 274 13.94 -4.54 17.21
CA VAL A 274 14.05 -5.97 17.53
C VAL A 274 12.68 -6.55 17.91
N VAL A 275 11.95 -5.90 18.82
CA VAL A 275 10.59 -6.32 19.23
C VAL A 275 9.66 -6.43 18.02
N CYS A 276 9.67 -5.44 17.11
CA CYS A 276 8.87 -5.50 15.89
C CYS A 276 9.28 -6.62 14.92
N ARG A 277 10.57 -7.01 14.88
CA ARG A 277 11.08 -8.12 14.07
C ARG A 277 10.67 -9.49 14.61
N ALA A 278 10.64 -9.65 15.93
CA ALA A 278 10.22 -10.89 16.58
C ALA A 278 8.69 -11.07 16.53
N ALA A 279 7.96 -10.04 16.96
CA ALA A 279 6.51 -10.11 17.17
C ALA A 279 5.65 -10.04 15.89
N MET A 280 6.22 -9.63 14.75
CA MET A 280 5.47 -9.47 13.50
C MET A 280 6.30 -9.89 12.28
N PRO A 281 5.74 -10.69 11.36
CA PRO A 281 6.33 -10.84 10.05
C PRO A 281 6.25 -9.50 9.28
N PRO A 282 7.23 -9.18 8.42
CA PRO A 282 7.14 -8.03 7.53
C PRO A 282 5.82 -8.07 6.74
N ALA A 283 5.10 -6.95 6.72
CA ALA A 283 3.92 -6.76 5.90
C ALA A 283 4.34 -6.72 4.43
N LYS A 284 4.47 -7.92 3.86
CA LYS A 284 4.61 -8.13 2.42
C LYS A 284 3.57 -7.25 1.73
N ARG A 285 4.03 -6.30 0.90
CA ARG A 285 3.26 -5.93 -0.29
C ARG A 285 2.94 -7.27 -0.95
N GLN A 286 1.70 -7.76 -0.85
CA GLN A 286 1.30 -8.81 -1.77
C GLN A 286 1.45 -8.18 -3.15
N PRO A 287 2.32 -8.68 -4.04
CA PRO A 287 2.23 -8.27 -5.43
C PRO A 287 0.78 -8.52 -5.83
N PRO A 288 0.07 -7.54 -6.44
CA PRO A 288 -1.37 -7.58 -6.61
C PRO A 288 -1.73 -8.94 -7.17
N ARG A 289 -2.49 -9.74 -6.36
CA ARG A 289 -2.56 -11.20 -6.52
C ARG A 289 -2.77 -11.49 -7.99
N ARG A 290 -1.80 -12.15 -8.62
CA ARG A 290 -1.78 -12.38 -10.06
C ARG A 290 -2.88 -13.39 -10.37
N ALA A 291 -4.06 -12.84 -10.57
CA ALA A 291 -5.35 -13.49 -10.62
C ALA A 291 -5.99 -13.07 -11.94
N LEU A 292 -6.61 -14.03 -12.62
CA LEU A 292 -7.37 -13.74 -13.82
C LEU A 292 -8.64 -12.96 -13.45
N TYR A 293 -9.24 -12.26 -14.42
CA TYR A 293 -10.38 -11.36 -14.21
C TYR A 293 -11.59 -12.01 -13.51
N TRP A 294 -11.73 -13.34 -13.64
CA TRP A 294 -12.79 -14.16 -13.05
C TRP A 294 -12.45 -14.73 -11.66
N TRP A 295 -11.24 -14.52 -11.13
CA TRP A 295 -10.76 -15.18 -9.91
C TRP A 295 -11.01 -14.35 -8.65
N SER A 296 -11.78 -14.91 -7.70
CA SER A 296 -12.18 -14.26 -6.45
C SER A 296 -11.67 -14.98 -5.19
N ALA A 297 -11.82 -14.35 -4.03
CA ALA A 297 -11.53 -14.99 -2.74
C ALA A 297 -12.46 -16.17 -2.43
N GLU A 298 -13.71 -16.10 -2.90
CA GLU A 298 -14.70 -17.19 -2.84
C GLU A 298 -14.25 -18.39 -3.68
N ILE A 299 -13.86 -18.15 -4.94
CA ILE A 299 -13.38 -19.21 -5.85
C ILE A 299 -12.09 -19.84 -5.31
N ALA A 300 -11.20 -19.06 -4.70
CA ALA A 300 -10.02 -19.58 -4.00
C ALA A 300 -10.41 -20.49 -2.81
N GLY A 301 -11.43 -20.11 -2.03
CA GLY A 301 -11.99 -20.93 -0.95
C GLY A 301 -12.63 -22.23 -1.46
N LEU A 302 -13.40 -22.16 -2.54
CA LEU A 302 -14.00 -23.33 -3.21
C LEU A 302 -12.91 -24.28 -3.76
N ARG A 303 -11.83 -23.77 -4.37
CA ARG A 303 -10.68 -24.58 -4.79
C ARG A 303 -9.97 -25.22 -3.61
N ALA A 304 -9.80 -24.50 -2.49
CA ALA A 304 -9.25 -25.07 -1.26
C ALA A 304 -10.14 -26.20 -0.69
N ALA A 305 -11.47 -26.06 -0.76
CA ALA A 305 -12.42 -27.09 -0.34
C ALA A 305 -12.40 -28.33 -1.26
N CYS A 306 -12.22 -28.15 -2.57
CA CYS A 306 -11.97 -29.24 -3.53
C CYS A 306 -10.65 -29.95 -3.23
N ASN A 307 -9.55 -29.20 -3.09
CA ASN A 307 -8.23 -29.71 -2.70
C ASN A 307 -8.30 -30.49 -1.36
N GLY A 308 -9.15 -30.08 -0.42
CA GLY A 308 -9.44 -30.80 0.82
C GLY A 308 -10.08 -32.17 0.56
N ALA A 309 -11.23 -32.18 -0.12
CA ALA A 309 -11.98 -33.39 -0.43
C ALA A 309 -11.18 -34.39 -1.29
N ARG A 310 -10.47 -33.92 -2.33
CA ARG A 310 -9.62 -34.78 -3.18
C ARG A 310 -8.51 -35.43 -2.39
N ARG A 311 -7.86 -34.68 -1.48
CA ARG A 311 -6.84 -35.25 -0.56
C ARG A 311 -7.45 -36.22 0.45
N GLU A 312 -8.68 -36.04 0.90
CA GLU A 312 -9.36 -36.94 1.82
C GLU A 312 -9.75 -38.26 1.14
N TYR A 313 -10.42 -38.20 -0.02
CA TYR A 313 -10.74 -39.36 -0.84
C TYR A 313 -9.49 -40.19 -1.22
N ILE A 314 -8.40 -39.53 -1.65
CA ILE A 314 -7.13 -40.21 -1.97
C ILE A 314 -6.45 -40.82 -0.73
N ARG A 315 -6.63 -40.24 0.47
CA ARG A 315 -6.11 -40.82 1.72
C ARG A 315 -6.93 -42.03 2.17
N SER A 316 -8.24 -42.02 1.93
CA SER A 316 -9.14 -43.15 2.22
C SER A 316 -8.74 -44.37 1.39
N ARG A 317 -8.70 -44.23 0.05
CA ARG A 317 -8.25 -45.27 -0.92
C ARG A 317 -6.84 -45.83 -0.71
N ARG A 318 -5.99 -45.18 0.10
CA ARG A 318 -4.62 -45.63 0.43
C ARG A 318 -4.53 -46.47 1.69
N ARG A 319 -5.59 -46.51 2.50
CA ARG A 319 -5.76 -47.49 3.58
C ARG A 319 -6.42 -48.74 2.98
N ARG A 320 -6.36 -49.89 3.67
CA ARG A 320 -6.82 -51.18 3.11
C ARG A 320 -8.28 -51.10 2.64
N PRO A 321 -8.66 -51.82 1.56
CA PRO A 321 -10.05 -51.84 1.08
C PRO A 321 -10.96 -52.51 2.10
N GLN A 322 -11.66 -51.70 2.91
CA GLN A 322 -12.53 -52.17 4.00
C GLN A 322 -13.87 -51.41 4.10
N ASP A 323 -14.07 -50.32 3.34
CA ASP A 323 -15.30 -49.50 3.38
C ASP A 323 -15.53 -48.82 2.01
N VAL A 324 -16.15 -49.57 1.09
CA VAL A 324 -16.48 -49.09 -0.27
C VAL A 324 -17.47 -47.92 -0.21
N ASP A 325 -18.46 -48.00 0.67
CA ASP A 325 -19.46 -46.96 0.87
C ASP A 325 -18.84 -45.62 1.28
N ARG A 326 -17.83 -45.62 2.16
CA ARG A 326 -17.09 -44.40 2.54
C ARG A 326 -16.30 -43.83 1.38
N ASP A 327 -15.62 -44.67 0.61
CA ASP A 327 -14.91 -44.19 -0.57
C ASP A 327 -15.87 -43.59 -1.61
N ASP A 328 -17.06 -44.17 -1.79
CA ASP A 328 -18.08 -43.59 -2.67
C ASP A 328 -18.82 -42.38 -2.08
N ARG A 329 -18.97 -42.27 -0.74
CA ARG A 329 -19.42 -41.04 -0.06
C ARG A 329 -18.40 -39.91 -0.27
N LEU A 330 -17.11 -40.17 -0.04
CA LEU A 330 -16.03 -39.20 -0.25
C LEU A 330 -15.87 -38.83 -1.73
N ARG A 331 -16.04 -39.79 -2.66
CA ARG A 331 -16.07 -39.53 -4.11
C ARG A 331 -17.23 -38.62 -4.49
N ARG A 332 -18.46 -38.87 -4.01
CA ARG A 332 -19.63 -38.02 -4.22
C ARG A 332 -19.39 -36.59 -3.70
N ILE A 333 -18.86 -36.43 -2.49
CA ILE A 333 -18.51 -35.12 -1.91
C ILE A 333 -17.45 -34.39 -2.76
N ASN A 334 -16.45 -35.09 -3.28
CA ASN A 334 -15.43 -34.49 -4.14
C ASN A 334 -16.00 -34.03 -5.49
N VAL A 335 -16.82 -34.86 -6.14
CA VAL A 335 -17.50 -34.53 -7.40
C VAL A 335 -18.40 -33.31 -7.22
N GLU A 336 -19.19 -33.24 -6.15
CA GLU A 336 -20.13 -32.14 -5.96
C GLU A 336 -19.42 -30.80 -5.70
N LYS A 337 -18.36 -30.80 -4.87
CA LYS A 337 -17.51 -29.61 -4.69
C LYS A 337 -16.85 -29.16 -6.00
N THR A 338 -16.44 -30.11 -6.84
CA THR A 338 -15.86 -29.85 -8.17
C THR A 338 -16.87 -29.15 -9.09
N LYS A 339 -18.12 -29.64 -9.15
CA LYS A 339 -19.22 -28.99 -9.91
C LYS A 339 -19.48 -27.56 -9.41
N ILE A 340 -19.58 -27.36 -8.09
CA ILE A 340 -19.83 -26.04 -7.49
C ILE A 340 -18.74 -25.04 -7.90
N LEU A 341 -17.46 -25.44 -7.82
CA LEU A 341 -16.35 -24.61 -8.28
C LEU A 341 -16.44 -24.27 -9.78
N GLN A 342 -16.76 -25.26 -10.63
CA GLN A 342 -16.97 -25.04 -12.07
C GLN A 342 -18.11 -24.05 -12.35
N LEU A 343 -19.26 -24.23 -11.70
CA LEU A 343 -20.43 -23.36 -11.86
C LEU A 343 -20.14 -21.90 -11.45
N VAL A 344 -19.44 -21.69 -10.33
CA VAL A 344 -19.06 -20.34 -9.87
C VAL A 344 -18.04 -19.69 -10.80
N ILE A 345 -17.06 -20.45 -11.33
CA ILE A 345 -16.11 -19.96 -12.34
C ILE A 345 -16.85 -19.54 -13.63
N CYS A 346 -17.76 -20.37 -14.14
CA CYS A 346 -18.57 -20.05 -15.31
C CYS A 346 -19.45 -18.80 -15.09
N ARG A 347 -20.06 -18.67 -13.90
CA ARG A 347 -20.87 -17.48 -13.54
C ARG A 347 -20.01 -16.21 -13.46
N ALA A 348 -18.83 -16.28 -12.84
CA ALA A 348 -17.90 -15.15 -12.76
C ALA A 348 -17.39 -14.71 -14.15
N LYS A 349 -17.10 -15.67 -15.04
CA LYS A 349 -16.77 -15.40 -16.44
C LYS A 349 -17.92 -14.74 -17.21
N LYS A 350 -19.15 -15.24 -17.07
CA LYS A 350 -20.33 -14.66 -17.75
C LYS A 350 -20.60 -13.22 -17.29
N ALA A 351 -20.54 -12.97 -15.98
CA ALA A 351 -20.69 -11.63 -15.41
C ALA A 351 -19.60 -10.65 -15.89
N TRP A 352 -18.37 -11.13 -16.16
CA TRP A 352 -17.35 -10.30 -16.79
C TRP A 352 -17.64 -10.00 -18.26
N LEU A 353 -18.14 -10.96 -19.04
CA LEU A 353 -18.53 -10.73 -20.43
C LEU A 353 -19.72 -9.75 -20.53
N GLU A 354 -20.71 -9.86 -19.64
CA GLU A 354 -21.80 -8.91 -19.49
C GLU A 354 -21.29 -7.50 -19.13
N LEU A 355 -20.31 -7.41 -18.22
CA LEU A 355 -19.65 -6.15 -17.88
C LEU A 355 -18.88 -5.55 -19.07
N VAL A 356 -18.17 -6.36 -19.86
CA VAL A 356 -17.48 -5.88 -21.06
C VAL A 356 -18.48 -5.41 -22.12
N GLY A 357 -19.54 -6.17 -22.40
CA GLY A 357 -20.60 -5.77 -23.33
C GLY A 357 -21.30 -4.46 -22.94
N SER A 358 -21.37 -4.14 -21.64
CA SER A 358 -21.92 -2.85 -21.20
C SER A 358 -21.12 -1.60 -21.63
N LEU A 359 -19.91 -1.76 -22.21
CA LEU A 359 -19.20 -0.65 -22.87
C LEU A 359 -19.85 -0.18 -24.18
N GLU A 360 -20.59 -1.07 -24.86
CA GLU A 360 -21.30 -0.75 -26.10
C GLU A 360 -22.56 0.10 -25.82
N SER A 361 -23.16 -0.05 -24.63
CA SER A 361 -24.30 0.75 -24.17
C SER A 361 -23.91 1.95 -23.30
N ASP A 362 -22.82 1.88 -22.54
CA ASP A 362 -22.27 2.98 -21.73
C ASP A 362 -20.73 2.98 -21.77
N SER A 363 -20.18 3.64 -22.79
CA SER A 363 -18.73 3.73 -23.03
C SER A 363 -17.96 4.51 -21.96
N TRP A 364 -18.64 5.21 -21.05
CA TRP A 364 -18.02 5.96 -19.94
C TRP A 364 -18.32 5.36 -18.55
N GLY A 365 -19.05 4.24 -18.51
CA GLY A 365 -19.61 3.64 -17.31
C GLY A 365 -18.63 2.91 -16.41
N ARG A 366 -19.17 1.97 -15.63
CA ARG A 366 -18.39 1.14 -14.69
C ARG A 366 -17.16 0.46 -15.32
N PRO A 367 -17.21 -0.14 -16.53
CA PRO A 367 -16.04 -0.83 -17.08
C PRO A 367 -14.95 0.17 -17.50
N TYR A 368 -15.31 1.32 -18.07
CA TYR A 368 -14.37 2.42 -18.34
C TYR A 368 -13.74 2.95 -17.05
N MET A 369 -14.53 3.15 -15.98
CA MET A 369 -14.01 3.55 -14.68
C MET A 369 -13.09 2.50 -14.05
N MET A 370 -13.32 1.20 -14.29
CA MET A 370 -12.39 0.13 -13.90
C MET A 370 -11.09 0.20 -14.70
N ALA A 371 -11.16 0.29 -16.04
CA ALA A 371 -9.98 0.41 -16.90
C ALA A 371 -9.13 1.65 -16.59
N ARG A 372 -9.76 2.75 -16.17
CA ARG A 372 -9.10 3.98 -15.72
C ARG A 372 -8.64 3.96 -14.25
N ASN A 373 -8.79 2.85 -13.51
CA ASN A 373 -8.53 2.72 -12.07
C ASN A 373 -9.30 3.75 -11.19
N LYS A 374 -10.41 4.31 -11.66
CA LYS A 374 -11.23 5.30 -10.93
C LYS A 374 -12.12 4.68 -9.85
N LEU A 375 -12.35 3.36 -9.88
CA LEU A 375 -13.03 2.61 -8.82
C LEU A 375 -12.01 2.06 -7.81
N CYS A 376 -11.40 2.97 -7.04
CA CYS A 376 -10.19 2.62 -6.28
C CYS A 376 -10.44 2.25 -4.81
N ALA A 377 -10.21 0.98 -4.47
CA ALA A 377 -9.76 0.61 -3.14
C ALA A 377 -8.24 0.82 -3.05
N GLN A 378 -7.80 1.71 -2.14
CA GLN A 378 -6.39 1.96 -1.77
C GLN A 378 -5.39 2.19 -2.92
N SER A 379 -5.38 3.40 -3.49
CA SER A 379 -4.29 3.89 -4.35
C SER A 379 -3.03 4.28 -3.56
N ALA A 380 -1.91 4.44 -4.26
CA ALA A 380 -0.63 4.88 -3.70
C ALA A 380 -0.64 6.36 -3.23
N PRO A 381 0.27 6.76 -2.31
CA PRO A 381 0.45 8.15 -1.87
C PRO A 381 0.76 9.18 -2.97
N ILE A 382 0.57 10.47 -2.67
CA ILE A 382 1.20 11.62 -3.39
C ILE A 382 2.70 11.72 -3.06
N SER A 383 3.32 10.60 -2.71
CA SER A 383 4.77 10.42 -2.52
C SER A 383 5.22 9.04 -3.04
N ASP A 384 4.52 8.45 -4.04
CA ASP A 384 4.89 7.15 -4.64
C ASP A 384 4.81 7.03 -6.20
N THR A 385 4.04 7.82 -6.96
CA THR A 385 4.20 7.92 -8.46
C THR A 385 3.99 9.35 -9.08
N LEU A 386 5.04 10.08 -9.53
CA LEU A 386 5.03 11.41 -10.23
C LEU A 386 6.42 11.66 -10.88
N GLN A 387 6.86 12.93 -10.91
CA GLN A 387 8.18 13.42 -11.29
C GLN A 387 8.83 14.18 -10.13
N PRO A 388 10.12 13.91 -9.81
CA PRO A 388 10.90 14.61 -8.78
C PRO A 388 10.80 16.14 -8.85
N ASP A 389 10.99 16.74 -10.03
CA ASP A 389 11.07 18.19 -10.20
C ASP A 389 9.77 18.92 -9.85
N GLN A 390 8.63 18.22 -9.86
CA GLN A 390 7.35 18.77 -9.40
C GLN A 390 7.14 18.52 -7.91
N LEU A 391 7.58 17.37 -7.38
CA LEU A 391 7.57 17.10 -5.94
C LEU A 391 8.44 18.11 -5.18
N GLY A 392 9.67 18.38 -5.64
CA GLY A 392 10.57 19.33 -5.02
C GLY A 392 10.03 20.77 -4.99
N ARG A 393 9.41 21.22 -6.09
CA ARG A 393 8.71 22.53 -6.12
C ARG A 393 7.55 22.59 -5.13
N ILE A 394 6.71 21.55 -5.08
CA ILE A 394 5.60 21.46 -4.11
C ILE A 394 6.12 21.43 -2.67
N VAL A 395 7.25 20.76 -2.39
CA VAL A 395 7.84 20.73 -1.05
C VAL A 395 8.42 22.10 -0.67
N GLY A 396 9.18 22.76 -1.55
CA GLY A 396 9.70 24.11 -1.30
C GLY A 396 8.61 25.19 -1.14
N GLU A 397 7.50 25.07 -1.87
CA GLU A 397 6.30 25.92 -1.67
C GLU A 397 5.58 25.68 -0.32
N LEU A 398 5.72 24.49 0.27
CA LEU A 398 5.07 24.09 1.53
C LEU A 398 5.95 24.27 2.77
N PHE A 399 7.28 24.17 2.58
CA PHE A 399 8.32 24.27 3.59
C PHE A 399 9.46 25.14 3.02
N PRO A 400 9.26 26.45 2.89
CA PRO A 400 10.30 27.34 2.40
C PRO A 400 11.48 27.37 3.39
N ASP A 401 12.67 27.65 2.84
CA ASP A 401 13.85 27.96 3.64
C ASP A 401 13.65 29.25 4.46
N GLU A 402 14.47 29.44 5.48
CA GLU A 402 14.38 30.62 6.36
C GLU A 402 14.63 31.92 5.55
N PRO A 403 13.80 32.97 5.68
CA PRO A 403 14.02 34.22 4.97
C PRO A 403 15.35 34.87 5.37
N GLU A 404 16.13 35.35 4.40
CA GLU A 404 17.41 36.02 4.67
C GLU A 404 17.24 37.18 5.65
N GLY A 405 18.00 37.16 6.75
CA GLY A 405 17.94 38.17 7.81
C GLY A 405 16.80 38.00 8.83
N PHE A 406 15.92 37.00 8.71
CA PHE A 406 14.92 36.73 9.75
C PHE A 406 15.59 36.16 11.01
N VAL A 407 15.63 36.96 12.07
CA VAL A 407 16.01 36.50 13.41
C VAL A 407 14.71 36.22 14.19
N PRO A 408 14.42 34.97 14.57
CA PRO A 408 13.24 34.66 15.37
C PRO A 408 13.26 35.47 16.68
N PRO A 409 12.12 36.06 17.11
CA PRO A 409 12.06 36.82 18.35
C PRO A 409 12.43 35.91 19.53
N ARG A 410 13.61 36.12 20.09
CA ARG A 410 14.09 35.37 21.24
C ARG A 410 13.21 35.70 22.44
N MET A 411 12.35 34.76 22.83
CA MET A 411 11.89 34.64 24.21
C MET A 411 13.12 34.78 25.11
N ALA A 412 13.17 35.85 25.89
CA ALA A 412 14.35 36.13 26.71
C ALA A 412 14.54 34.96 27.68
N ARG A 413 15.72 34.33 27.65
CA ARG A 413 16.15 33.47 28.74
C ARG A 413 16.35 34.37 29.96
N GLN A 414 15.31 34.51 30.76
CA GLN A 414 15.49 34.77 32.19
C GLN A 414 16.42 33.65 32.69
N THR A 415 17.53 34.02 33.30
CA THR A 415 18.33 33.05 34.04
C THR A 415 17.47 32.56 35.21
N PRO A 416 17.35 31.24 35.42
CA PRO A 416 16.67 30.72 36.59
C PRO A 416 17.60 30.91 37.79
N ASP A 417 17.55 32.10 38.38
CA ASP A 417 18.32 32.47 39.57
C ASP A 417 17.74 31.83 40.85
N THR A 418 16.68 31.01 40.72
CA THR A 418 16.09 30.13 41.73
C THR A 418 15.93 28.69 41.21
N GLU A 419 15.92 27.71 42.10
CA GLU A 419 15.76 26.27 41.78
C GLU A 419 14.40 25.92 41.13
N GLU A 420 13.45 26.87 41.15
CA GLU A 420 12.11 26.77 40.53
C GLU A 420 12.15 26.59 39.00
N GLY A 421 13.31 26.82 38.36
CA GLY A 421 13.47 26.70 36.91
C GLY A 421 13.51 25.29 36.33
N VAL A 422 13.62 24.24 37.17
CA VAL A 422 13.71 22.84 36.69
C VAL A 422 12.31 22.24 36.48
N PRO A 423 11.95 21.76 35.27
CA PRO A 423 10.67 21.09 35.07
C PRO A 423 10.55 19.83 35.95
N PRO A 424 9.39 19.58 36.59
CA PRO A 424 9.22 18.40 37.43
C PRO A 424 9.39 17.10 36.63
N PRO A 425 9.82 15.99 37.24
CA PRO A 425 9.96 14.70 36.55
C PRO A 425 8.63 14.21 35.97
N VAL A 426 8.70 13.31 34.99
CA VAL A 426 7.53 12.66 34.39
C VAL A 426 6.92 11.68 35.39
N THR A 427 5.64 11.87 35.70
CA THR A 427 4.91 11.02 36.63
C THR A 427 4.43 9.73 35.96
N GLU A 428 4.18 8.68 36.74
CA GLU A 428 3.71 7.40 36.19
C GLU A 428 2.32 7.53 35.54
N ALA A 429 1.43 8.33 36.13
CA ALA A 429 0.11 8.62 35.55
C ALA A 429 0.20 9.31 34.17
N GLU A 430 1.24 10.11 33.92
CA GLU A 430 1.50 10.70 32.59
C GLU A 430 1.98 9.64 31.58
N MET A 431 2.79 8.67 32.02
CA MET A 431 3.22 7.53 31.20
C MET A 431 2.05 6.58 30.89
N GLU A 432 1.24 6.20 31.89
CA GLU A 432 0.03 5.39 31.72
C GLU A 432 -0.97 6.04 30.76
N ALA A 433 -1.20 7.36 30.88
CA ALA A 433 -2.06 8.12 29.99
C ALA A 433 -1.53 8.14 28.54
N ALA A 434 -0.21 8.20 28.36
CA ALA A 434 0.42 8.09 27.04
C ALA A 434 0.28 6.67 26.45
N ILE A 435 0.60 5.63 27.23
CA ILE A 435 0.52 4.21 26.83
C ILE A 435 -0.93 3.83 26.46
N THR A 436 -1.91 4.19 27.28
CA THR A 436 -3.34 3.97 27.02
C THR A 436 -3.78 4.61 25.69
N ARG A 437 -3.27 5.82 25.40
CA ARG A 437 -3.56 6.53 24.15
C ARG A 437 -2.94 5.82 22.93
N LEU A 438 -1.76 5.23 23.05
CA LEU A 438 -1.10 4.45 22.00
C LEU A 438 -1.85 3.16 21.64
N GLN A 439 -2.42 2.46 22.62
CA GLN A 439 -3.23 1.25 22.40
C GLN A 439 -4.53 1.54 21.61
N SER A 440 -5.12 2.72 21.87
CA SER A 440 -6.51 3.05 21.54
C SER A 440 -6.87 3.14 20.05
N LYS A 441 -5.91 3.43 19.15
CA LYS A 441 -6.21 3.71 17.73
C LYS A 441 -5.20 3.10 16.76
N LYS A 442 -5.70 2.50 15.68
CA LYS A 442 -4.90 1.90 14.58
C LYS A 442 -4.24 2.99 13.72
N ARG A 443 -3.17 3.60 14.24
CA ARG A 443 -2.38 4.65 13.57
C ARG A 443 -1.34 4.07 12.61
N VAL A 444 -0.90 4.90 11.67
CA VAL A 444 0.26 4.66 10.81
C VAL A 444 1.51 5.16 11.56
N PRO A 445 2.61 4.38 11.61
CA PRO A 445 3.83 4.73 12.36
C PRO A 445 4.66 5.84 11.68
N GLY A 446 5.72 6.27 12.37
CA GLY A 446 6.71 7.22 11.85
C GLY A 446 7.75 6.56 10.94
N PRO A 447 8.88 7.22 10.63
CA PRO A 447 10.06 6.64 9.98
C PRO A 447 10.48 5.27 10.53
N ASP A 448 10.37 5.09 11.85
CA ASP A 448 10.65 3.86 12.60
C ASP A 448 9.87 2.62 12.11
N GLY A 449 8.67 2.79 11.57
CA GLY A 449 7.70 1.72 11.32
C GLY A 449 7.06 1.13 12.59
N VAL A 450 7.37 1.64 13.79
CA VAL A 450 6.92 1.07 15.07
C VAL A 450 5.47 1.51 15.35
N HIS A 451 4.54 0.56 15.27
CA HIS A 451 3.14 0.84 15.57
C HIS A 451 2.95 1.07 17.08
N GLY A 452 2.23 2.14 17.45
CA GLY A 452 1.93 2.48 18.85
C GLY A 452 1.33 1.34 19.70
N ARG A 453 0.59 0.39 19.10
CA ARG A 453 0.13 -0.82 19.81
C ARG A 453 1.24 -1.77 20.26
N VAL A 454 2.35 -1.84 19.53
CA VAL A 454 3.51 -2.67 19.86
C VAL A 454 4.42 -1.94 20.82
N LEU A 455 4.60 -0.63 20.61
CA LEU A 455 5.24 0.26 21.58
C LEU A 455 4.56 0.16 22.96
N ALA A 456 3.22 0.20 23.01
CA ALA A 456 2.46 0.09 24.26
C ALA A 456 2.53 -1.29 24.94
N ILE A 457 2.98 -2.34 24.24
CA ILE A 457 3.30 -3.64 24.85
C ILE A 457 4.74 -3.60 25.38
N ALA A 458 5.69 -3.18 24.54
CA ALA A 458 7.10 -3.08 24.90
C ALA A 458 7.35 -2.16 26.11
N LEU A 459 6.58 -1.07 26.24
CA LEU A 459 6.66 -0.14 27.39
C LEU A 459 6.16 -0.73 28.70
N GLY A 460 5.45 -1.87 28.70
CA GLY A 460 5.19 -2.64 29.93
C GLY A 460 6.47 -3.20 30.57
N HIS A 461 7.57 -3.27 29.81
CA HIS A 461 8.89 -3.69 30.31
C HIS A 461 9.97 -2.61 30.12
N LEU A 462 9.83 -1.68 29.16
CA LEU A 462 10.79 -0.62 28.85
C LEU A 462 10.35 0.78 29.32
N GLY A 463 9.23 0.88 30.06
CA GLY A 463 8.66 2.14 30.52
C GLY A 463 9.62 2.99 31.36
N ASP A 464 10.33 2.36 32.31
CA ASP A 464 11.35 3.02 33.15
C ASP A 464 12.39 3.78 32.31
N SER A 465 12.94 3.12 31.28
CA SER A 465 14.00 3.67 30.42
C SER A 465 13.49 4.79 29.52
N LEU A 466 12.25 4.69 29.01
CA LEU A 466 11.64 5.80 28.27
C LEU A 466 11.31 6.99 29.19
N ARG A 467 10.86 6.73 30.43
CA ARG A 467 10.60 7.77 31.44
C ARG A 467 11.89 8.51 31.81
N GLU A 468 13.00 7.79 32.06
CA GLU A 468 14.33 8.38 32.31
C GLU A 468 14.80 9.27 31.14
N LEU A 469 14.63 8.79 29.90
CA LEU A 469 14.96 9.54 28.69
C LEU A 469 14.13 10.82 28.56
N PHE A 470 12.81 10.75 28.80
CA PHE A 470 11.92 11.93 28.83
C PHE A 470 12.33 12.93 29.91
N ASP A 471 12.61 12.44 31.12
CA ASP A 471 13.10 13.22 32.25
C ASP A 471 14.37 14.01 31.91
N ARG A 472 15.33 13.36 31.22
CA ARG A 472 16.58 13.99 30.78
C ARG A 472 16.36 14.97 29.63
N CYS A 473 15.41 14.72 28.73
CA CYS A 473 14.97 15.71 27.73
C CYS A 473 14.39 16.97 28.40
N LEU A 474 13.53 16.81 29.41
CA LEU A 474 12.96 17.93 30.17
C LEU A 474 14.02 18.72 30.94
N ARG A 475 14.89 18.05 31.71
CA ARG A 475 15.95 18.71 32.51
C ARG A 475 16.98 19.45 31.67
N SER A 476 17.29 18.96 30.47
CA SER A 476 18.27 19.60 29.57
C SER A 476 17.66 20.63 28.60
N GLY A 477 16.33 20.67 28.47
CA GLY A 477 15.64 21.43 27.43
C GLY A 477 15.90 20.92 26.00
N GLN A 478 16.43 19.71 25.84
CA GLN A 478 16.78 19.13 24.54
C GLN A 478 15.74 18.10 24.10
N PHE A 479 15.45 18.09 22.80
CA PHE A 479 14.60 17.09 22.16
C PHE A 479 15.43 16.34 21.11
N PRO A 480 15.49 15.00 21.12
CA PRO A 480 16.24 14.20 20.16
C PRO A 480 15.92 14.51 18.68
N GLY A 481 16.96 14.52 17.85
CA GLY A 481 16.89 14.61 16.39
C GLY A 481 16.08 13.47 15.75
N ALA A 482 16.23 12.24 16.24
CA ALA A 482 15.47 11.08 15.77
C ALA A 482 13.95 11.23 15.92
N TRP A 483 13.47 12.08 16.85
CA TRP A 483 12.05 12.41 17.01
C TRP A 483 11.60 13.64 16.21
N LYS A 484 12.54 14.45 15.70
CA LYS A 484 12.27 15.55 14.74
C LYS A 484 12.12 15.01 13.32
N GLU A 485 12.75 13.88 13.02
CA GLU A 485 12.56 13.18 11.74
C GLU A 485 11.10 12.73 11.56
N GLY A 486 10.57 13.00 10.37
CA GLY A 486 9.16 12.81 10.08
C GLY A 486 8.90 12.43 8.64
N ARG A 487 8.11 11.38 8.43
CA ARG A 487 7.78 10.91 7.09
C ARG A 487 6.70 11.78 6.46
N LEU A 488 7.07 12.56 5.44
CA LEU A 488 6.13 13.36 4.66
C LEU A 488 5.16 12.48 3.84
N CYS A 489 3.87 12.68 4.08
CA CYS A 489 2.75 12.10 3.37
C CYS A 489 1.91 13.24 2.81
N LEU A 490 2.19 13.63 1.56
CA LEU A 490 1.31 14.54 0.83
C LEU A 490 -0.07 13.86 0.68
N LEU A 491 -1.09 14.49 1.26
CA LEU A 491 -2.49 14.18 1.03
C LEU A 491 -3.08 15.30 0.16
N PRO A 492 -4.02 15.04 -0.73
CA PRO A 492 -4.72 16.11 -1.42
C PRO A 492 -5.86 16.64 -0.55
N LYS A 493 -6.59 17.65 -1.03
CA LYS A 493 -7.99 17.89 -0.59
C LYS A 493 -8.90 16.80 -1.31
N ALA A 494 -10.22 16.88 -1.55
CA ALA A 494 -11.03 15.74 -2.16
C ALA A 494 -11.81 15.91 -3.56
N GLY A 495 -11.12 15.97 -4.74
CA GLY A 495 -11.52 16.29 -6.16
C GLY A 495 -10.69 17.27 -7.09
N TRP A 496 -9.43 17.70 -6.80
CA TRP A 496 -8.55 18.74 -7.45
C TRP A 496 -7.22 18.01 -7.75
N THR A 497 -6.63 18.22 -8.92
CA THR A 497 -5.27 17.74 -9.22
C THR A 497 -4.23 18.28 -8.21
N PRO A 498 -3.25 17.46 -7.75
CA PRO A 498 -2.16 17.85 -6.85
C PRO A 498 -1.02 18.47 -7.65
N ASP A 499 -1.37 19.49 -8.41
CA ASP A 499 -0.49 20.23 -9.32
C ASP A 499 0.48 21.18 -8.58
N SER A 500 0.10 21.66 -7.40
CA SER A 500 0.71 22.77 -6.67
C SER A 500 0.60 22.56 -5.15
N ALA A 501 1.36 23.31 -4.34
CA ALA A 501 1.17 23.32 -2.88
C ALA A 501 -0.27 23.71 -2.47
N SER A 502 -0.95 24.50 -3.31
CA SER A 502 -2.30 24.99 -3.06
C SER A 502 -3.36 23.88 -3.05
N THR A 503 -3.16 22.77 -3.75
CA THR A 503 -4.13 21.67 -3.90
C THR A 503 -3.87 20.49 -2.96
N VAL A 504 -2.70 20.44 -2.31
CA VAL A 504 -2.30 19.41 -1.34
C VAL A 504 -2.33 19.87 0.14
N ARG A 505 -2.01 18.94 1.04
CA ARG A 505 -1.84 19.06 2.49
C ARG A 505 -0.64 18.19 2.91
N PRO A 506 0.46 18.75 3.40
CA PRO A 506 1.59 17.96 3.89
C PRO A 506 1.30 17.40 5.29
N VAL A 507 1.02 16.10 5.39
CA VAL A 507 0.94 15.42 6.69
C VAL A 507 2.31 14.84 7.02
N VAL A 508 2.86 15.16 8.20
CA VAL A 508 4.11 14.57 8.68
C VAL A 508 3.79 13.48 9.69
N LEU A 509 4.34 12.28 9.50
CA LEU A 509 4.27 11.20 10.47
C LEU A 509 5.59 11.16 11.25
N LEU A 510 5.61 11.71 12.45
CA LEU A 510 6.71 11.53 13.42
C LEU A 510 6.65 10.11 14.03
N ASN A 511 7.67 9.68 14.78
CA ASN A 511 7.61 8.45 15.59
C ASN A 511 6.56 8.58 16.74
N GLU A 512 6.06 7.47 17.31
CA GLU A 512 4.98 7.52 18.32
C GLU A 512 5.49 7.72 19.77
N ASP A 513 6.77 7.47 20.03
CA ASP A 513 7.47 7.72 21.30
C ASP A 513 7.75 9.21 21.54
N GLY A 514 8.33 9.93 20.57
CA GLY A 514 8.48 11.39 20.63
C GLY A 514 7.14 12.12 20.79
N LYS A 515 6.06 11.60 20.20
CA LYS A 515 4.69 12.10 20.40
C LYS A 515 4.13 11.88 21.81
N ALA A 516 4.66 10.91 22.57
CA ALA A 516 4.30 10.75 23.98
C ALA A 516 4.90 11.89 24.81
N LEU A 517 6.19 12.21 24.63
CA LEU A 517 6.81 13.38 25.26
C LEU A 517 6.12 14.69 24.85
N GLU A 518 5.85 14.90 23.55
CA GLU A 518 5.06 16.05 23.09
C GLU A 518 3.70 16.14 23.79
N LYS A 519 3.02 15.00 24.04
CA LYS A 519 1.73 14.98 24.73
C LYS A 519 1.85 15.32 26.20
N ILE A 520 2.91 14.87 26.88
CA ILE A 520 3.17 15.18 28.30
C ILE A 520 3.41 16.69 28.44
N VAL A 521 4.33 17.26 27.66
CA VAL A 521 4.60 18.71 27.63
C VAL A 521 3.32 19.50 27.29
N ALA A 522 2.56 19.07 26.27
CA ALA A 522 1.30 19.73 25.91
C ALA A 522 0.19 19.59 26.98
N SER A 523 0.19 18.54 27.81
CA SER A 523 -0.72 18.47 28.98
C SER A 523 -0.36 19.54 29.99
N ARG A 524 0.92 19.59 30.39
CA ARG A 524 1.43 20.52 31.41
C ARG A 524 1.25 21.99 31.00
N LEU A 525 1.51 22.32 29.73
CA LEU A 525 1.28 23.66 29.21
C LEU A 525 -0.20 24.06 29.22
N VAL A 526 -1.10 23.16 28.81
CA VAL A 526 -2.56 23.44 28.86
C VAL A 526 -3.04 23.60 30.30
N GLN A 527 -2.58 22.75 31.23
CA GLN A 527 -2.90 22.88 32.65
C GLN A 527 -2.41 24.22 33.22
N HIS A 528 -1.16 24.61 32.94
CA HIS A 528 -0.61 25.89 33.39
C HIS A 528 -1.36 27.11 32.80
N LEU A 529 -1.84 27.02 31.56
CA LEU A 529 -2.52 28.10 30.83
C LEU A 529 -4.04 28.18 31.05
N GLU A 530 -4.72 27.10 31.43
CA GLU A 530 -6.18 27.07 31.61
C GLU A 530 -6.63 26.76 33.06
N GLU A 531 -5.76 26.21 33.92
CA GLU A 531 -6.09 25.79 35.29
C GLU A 531 -5.08 26.29 36.35
N GLY A 532 -3.91 26.81 35.94
CA GLY A 532 -2.83 27.26 36.83
C GLY A 532 -2.66 28.77 36.93
N SER A 533 -1.53 29.21 37.47
CA SER A 533 -1.15 30.62 37.68
C SER A 533 -0.63 31.34 36.41
N GLY A 534 -0.76 30.74 35.23
CA GLY A 534 -0.28 31.31 33.97
C GLY A 534 -1.11 32.51 33.47
N PRO A 535 -0.60 33.28 32.50
CA PRO A 535 -1.22 34.51 31.98
C PRO A 535 -2.48 34.28 31.10
N GLY A 536 -3.00 33.06 31.06
CA GLY A 536 -4.09 32.62 30.19
C GLY A 536 -3.76 32.62 28.69
N LEU A 537 -4.76 32.25 27.89
CA LEU A 537 -4.81 32.53 26.44
C LEU A 537 -6.04 33.41 26.17
N SER A 538 -5.94 34.33 25.21
CA SER A 538 -7.00 35.30 24.87
C SER A 538 -8.35 34.64 24.61
N GLU A 539 -9.41 35.30 25.11
CA GLU A 539 -10.79 34.91 24.87
C GLU A 539 -11.21 34.95 23.39
N SER A 540 -10.43 35.61 22.55
CA SER A 540 -10.61 35.63 21.09
C SER A 540 -9.97 34.44 20.35
N GLN A 541 -9.22 33.56 21.03
CA GLN A 541 -8.76 32.29 20.45
C GLN A 541 -9.78 31.17 20.70
N PHE A 542 -10.27 30.56 19.62
CA PHE A 542 -11.20 29.44 19.64
C PHE A 542 -10.63 28.18 18.98
N GLY A 543 -9.50 28.29 18.27
CA GLY A 543 -8.74 27.13 17.78
C GLY A 543 -8.17 26.32 18.95
N PHE A 544 -8.04 25.00 18.74
CA PHE A 544 -7.32 23.96 19.50
C PHE A 544 -7.47 23.85 21.04
N ARG A 545 -8.06 24.84 21.74
CA ARG A 545 -8.28 24.87 23.20
C ARG A 545 -9.34 23.87 23.66
N ALA A 546 -9.27 23.48 24.94
CA ALA A 546 -10.31 22.64 25.53
C ALA A 546 -11.65 23.38 25.60
N ARG A 547 -12.76 22.64 25.44
CA ARG A 547 -14.14 23.15 25.58
C ARG A 547 -14.54 24.31 24.64
N ARG A 548 -13.69 24.75 23.70
CA ARG A 548 -14.00 25.74 22.64
C ARG A 548 -14.15 25.07 21.28
N SER A 549 -14.98 25.64 20.40
CA SER A 549 -15.21 25.11 19.06
C SER A 549 -15.42 26.20 18.00
N THR A 550 -15.43 25.81 16.72
CA THR A 550 -15.85 26.68 15.62
C THR A 550 -17.27 27.20 15.81
N VAL A 551 -18.16 26.46 16.48
CA VAL A 551 -19.52 26.89 16.77
C VAL A 551 -19.50 28.07 17.76
N ASP A 552 -18.56 28.10 18.70
CA ASP A 552 -18.50 29.15 19.73
C ASP A 552 -17.85 30.43 19.19
N ALA A 553 -16.85 30.29 18.31
CA ALA A 553 -16.36 31.40 17.47
C ALA A 553 -17.49 32.01 16.62
N LEU A 554 -18.32 31.15 15.99
CA LEU A 554 -19.49 31.57 15.22
C LEU A 554 -20.59 32.19 16.10
N LYS A 555 -20.84 31.69 17.32
CA LYS A 555 -21.76 32.32 18.29
C LYS A 555 -21.26 33.73 18.67
N ARG A 556 -19.97 33.87 19.00
CA ARG A 556 -19.37 35.16 19.35
C ARG A 556 -19.48 36.15 18.20
N LEU A 557 -19.25 35.69 16.96
CA LEU A 557 -19.46 36.49 15.76
C LEU A 557 -20.93 36.89 15.57
N ARG A 558 -21.88 35.93 15.61
CA ARG A 558 -23.33 36.18 15.49
C ARG A 558 -23.84 37.20 16.52
N ALA A 559 -23.36 37.12 17.76
CA ALA A 559 -23.69 38.08 18.82
C ALA A 559 -23.20 39.51 18.53
N VAL A 560 -22.18 39.65 17.66
CA VAL A 560 -21.66 40.94 17.17
C VAL A 560 -22.34 41.39 15.87
N THR A 561 -22.73 40.47 14.97
CA THR A 561 -23.16 40.77 13.59
C THR A 561 -24.65 40.64 13.30
N GLY A 562 -25.40 39.84 14.06
CA GLY A 562 -26.61 39.18 13.55
C GLY A 562 -26.26 37.90 12.76
N GLU A 563 -27.24 37.03 12.54
CA GLU A 563 -27.01 35.60 12.28
C GLU A 563 -26.61 35.16 10.85
N ALA A 564 -26.13 33.91 10.73
CA ALA A 564 -26.12 33.02 9.55
C ALA A 564 -25.02 33.10 8.44
N GLU A 565 -23.91 32.35 8.60
CA GLU A 565 -23.56 31.02 7.98
C GLU A 565 -23.99 30.67 6.52
N HIS A 566 -23.58 29.60 5.78
CA HIS A 566 -22.52 28.54 5.83
C HIS A 566 -22.32 27.93 4.38
N GLY A 567 -21.24 27.18 4.03
CA GLY A 567 -21.14 26.46 2.72
C GLY A 567 -19.75 25.85 2.31
N ARG A 568 -19.70 24.65 1.68
CA ARG A 568 -18.48 23.79 1.53
C ARG A 568 -18.41 22.86 0.28
N ARG A 569 -17.21 22.59 -0.29
CA ARG A 569 -16.63 21.30 -0.84
C ARG A 569 -15.33 21.53 -1.70
N GLY A 570 -14.30 20.64 -1.65
CA GLY A 570 -12.97 20.80 -2.36
C GLY A 570 -11.82 19.80 -1.99
N HIS A 571 -10.70 19.62 -2.75
CA HIS A 571 -10.59 18.71 -3.94
C HIS A 571 -9.08 17.94 -4.03
N GLU A 572 -8.44 16.70 -4.29
CA GLU A 572 -8.22 15.20 -4.82
C GLU A 572 -7.86 14.87 -6.33
N ASN A 573 -6.59 14.49 -6.65
CA ASN A 573 -6.18 13.16 -7.25
C ASN A 573 -4.65 12.86 -7.41
N ARG A 574 -4.11 11.94 -6.59
CA ARG A 574 -2.67 11.62 -6.29
C ARG A 574 -1.58 11.46 -7.36
N SER A 575 -0.35 11.84 -6.96
CA SER A 575 0.95 11.48 -7.59
C SER A 575 2.22 11.94 -6.78
N GLY A 576 3.27 11.12 -6.52
CA GLY A 576 4.59 11.61 -5.98
C GLY A 576 5.84 10.65 -6.05
N SER A 577 6.84 10.76 -5.16
CA SER A 577 7.97 9.80 -4.98
C SER A 577 8.63 9.97 -3.58
N VAL A 578 9.58 9.12 -3.17
CA VAL A 578 10.22 9.20 -1.83
C VAL A 578 11.60 9.85 -1.90
N GLU A 579 11.69 11.06 -1.35
CA GLU A 579 12.88 11.93 -1.28
C GLU A 579 12.97 12.56 0.12
N TRP A 580 14.17 13.01 0.52
CA TRP A 580 14.45 13.62 1.82
C TRP A 580 14.68 15.12 1.69
N TRP A 581 14.16 15.89 2.64
CA TRP A 581 14.13 17.35 2.62
C TRP A 581 14.45 17.89 4.02
N ARG A 582 15.29 18.92 4.10
CA ARG A 582 15.45 19.71 5.32
C ARG A 582 14.27 20.69 5.41
N VAL A 583 13.78 20.96 6.62
CA VAL A 583 12.77 21.99 6.88
C VAL A 583 13.44 23.08 7.72
N GLY A 584 13.48 24.30 7.20
CA GLY A 584 13.95 25.47 7.95
C GLY A 584 12.88 26.00 8.91
N CYS A 585 11.70 26.32 8.38
CA CYS A 585 10.62 26.94 9.15
C CYS A 585 9.31 26.11 9.20
N GLY A 586 8.48 26.42 10.22
CA GLY A 586 7.16 25.81 10.42
C GLY A 586 7.14 24.57 11.31
N VAL A 587 5.96 24.23 11.84
CA VAL A 587 5.78 23.09 12.75
C VAL A 587 5.13 21.91 12.01
N PRO A 588 5.63 20.66 12.16
CA PRO A 588 5.08 19.49 11.46
C PRO A 588 3.57 19.28 11.68
N GLN A 589 2.79 19.19 10.60
CA GLN A 589 1.36 18.89 10.71
C GLN A 589 1.15 17.49 11.30
N ARG A 590 0.50 17.43 12.47
CA ARG A 590 0.33 16.28 13.39
C ARG A 590 1.41 16.07 14.47
N SER A 591 2.30 17.04 14.69
CA SER A 591 2.84 17.27 16.03
C SER A 591 1.69 17.40 17.04
N VAL A 592 1.86 16.84 18.25
CA VAL A 592 0.90 16.96 19.36
C VAL A 592 1.09 18.29 20.10
N LEU A 593 2.31 18.82 20.09
CA LEU A 593 2.70 20.06 20.77
C LEU A 593 2.49 21.31 19.90
N GLY A 594 2.59 21.17 18.57
CA GLY A 594 2.46 22.26 17.61
C GLY A 594 1.20 23.13 17.71
N PRO A 595 -0.01 22.57 17.95
CA PRO A 595 -1.22 23.38 18.12
C PRO A 595 -1.17 24.35 19.30
N ILE A 596 -0.64 23.94 20.45
CA ILE A 596 -0.55 24.81 21.64
C ILE A 596 0.61 25.81 21.51
N LEU A 597 1.72 25.44 20.85
CA LEU A 597 2.78 26.40 20.51
C LEU A 597 2.30 27.46 19.52
N TRP A 598 1.46 27.10 18.55
CA TRP A 598 0.81 28.06 17.66
C TRP A 598 -0.05 29.02 18.49
N ASP A 599 -0.95 28.52 19.33
CA ASP A 599 -1.84 29.39 20.11
C ASP A 599 -1.07 30.32 21.05
N ILE A 600 0.00 29.86 21.72
CA ILE A 600 0.88 30.70 22.56
C ILE A 600 1.54 31.81 21.73
N GLY A 601 2.20 31.48 20.62
CA GLY A 601 2.89 32.48 19.80
C GLY A 601 1.92 33.46 19.12
N TYR A 602 0.72 32.99 18.79
CA TYR A 602 -0.33 33.79 18.15
C TYR A 602 -1.11 34.66 19.13
N ASP A 603 -1.09 34.35 20.43
CA ASP A 603 -1.76 35.15 21.47
C ASP A 603 -1.21 36.58 21.54
N TRP A 604 0.05 36.80 21.16
CA TRP A 604 0.66 38.12 21.02
C TRP A 604 -0.11 39.03 20.04
N ILE A 605 -0.54 38.49 18.89
CA ILE A 605 -1.38 39.24 17.93
C ILE A 605 -2.76 39.54 18.53
N LEU A 606 -3.31 38.61 19.32
CA LEU A 606 -4.63 38.74 19.96
C LEU A 606 -4.65 39.72 21.13
N ARG A 607 -3.50 40.00 21.76
CA ARG A 607 -3.34 41.01 22.82
C ARG A 607 -2.86 42.38 22.31
N GLY A 608 -2.60 42.50 21.00
CA GLY A 608 -2.28 43.78 20.35
C GLY A 608 -3.37 44.84 20.57
N ARG A 609 -2.99 46.08 20.86
CA ARG A 609 -3.94 47.16 21.17
C ARG A 609 -4.72 47.60 19.92
N LEU A 610 -6.01 47.28 19.88
CA LEU A 610 -6.95 47.75 18.87
C LEU A 610 -7.69 49.01 19.34
N LEU A 611 -7.99 49.92 18.41
CA LEU A 611 -8.85 51.09 18.62
C LEU A 611 -10.28 50.69 19.02
N THR A 612 -10.92 51.55 19.82
CA THR A 612 -12.30 51.39 20.28
C THR A 612 -13.28 51.20 19.11
N GLY A 613 -14.13 50.17 19.19
CA GLY A 613 -15.09 49.83 18.13
C GLY A 613 -14.56 48.84 17.09
N MET A 614 -13.32 48.36 17.24
CA MET A 614 -12.76 47.22 16.49
C MET A 614 -12.71 45.95 17.35
N GLY A 615 -12.49 44.80 16.72
CA GLY A 615 -12.22 43.55 17.40
C GLY A 615 -11.65 42.48 16.47
N VAL A 616 -11.08 41.44 17.07
CA VAL A 616 -10.52 40.27 16.36
C VAL A 616 -11.07 38.99 16.96
N ILE A 617 -11.37 38.01 16.11
CA ILE A 617 -11.71 36.62 16.46
C ILE A 617 -10.81 35.70 15.63
N CYS A 618 -10.22 34.69 16.25
CA CYS A 618 -9.37 33.71 15.57
C CYS A 618 -9.81 32.27 15.82
N TYR A 619 -9.61 31.44 14.81
CA TYR A 619 -9.64 29.98 14.93
C TYR A 619 -8.36 29.42 14.30
N ALA A 620 -7.37 29.12 15.13
CA ALA A 620 -6.02 28.77 14.71
C ALA A 620 -5.39 29.89 13.84
N ASN A 621 -5.24 29.68 12.53
CA ASN A 621 -4.72 30.66 11.57
C ASN A 621 -5.82 31.54 10.93
N ASP A 622 -7.08 31.10 10.94
CA ASP A 622 -8.19 31.83 10.32
C ASP A 622 -8.52 33.05 11.19
N THR A 623 -8.19 34.25 10.69
CA THR A 623 -8.28 35.53 11.41
C THR A 623 -9.42 36.37 10.86
N LEU A 624 -10.31 36.86 11.72
CA LEU A 624 -11.33 37.84 11.36
C LEU A 624 -11.12 39.14 12.14
N VAL A 625 -10.75 40.21 11.44
CA VAL A 625 -10.79 41.59 11.94
C VAL A 625 -12.16 42.18 11.60
N TYR A 626 -12.79 42.86 12.55
CA TYR A 626 -14.06 43.57 12.33
C TYR A 626 -14.08 44.95 13.00
N SER A 627 -14.96 45.84 12.53
CA SER A 627 -15.26 47.12 13.17
C SER A 627 -16.76 47.45 13.14
N ARG A 628 -17.15 48.45 13.94
CA ARG A 628 -18.52 48.99 13.96
C ARG A 628 -18.52 50.52 13.86
N GLY A 629 -18.73 51.03 12.64
CA GLY A 629 -18.98 52.45 12.37
C GLY A 629 -20.47 52.81 12.29
N ARG A 630 -20.81 54.10 12.37
CA ARG A 630 -22.17 54.63 12.13
C ARG A 630 -22.54 54.53 10.64
N ASN A 631 -21.54 54.71 9.77
CA ASN A 631 -21.64 54.65 8.32
C ASN A 631 -20.51 53.81 7.69
N TYR A 632 -20.61 53.49 6.39
CA TYR A 632 -19.62 52.67 5.68
C TYR A 632 -18.20 53.26 5.69
N LYS A 633 -18.01 54.57 5.48
CA LYS A 633 -16.66 55.17 5.44
C LYS A 633 -15.94 55.08 6.79
N GLU A 634 -16.69 55.24 7.88
CA GLU A 634 -16.18 55.10 9.26
C GLU A 634 -15.82 53.63 9.56
N ALA A 635 -16.69 52.68 9.21
CA ALA A 635 -16.43 51.26 9.40
C ALA A 635 -15.26 50.74 8.54
N ALA A 636 -15.15 51.19 7.28
CA ALA A 636 -14.07 50.85 6.37
C ALA A 636 -12.72 51.31 6.93
N ARG A 637 -12.57 52.61 7.23
CA ARG A 637 -11.32 53.18 7.78
C ARG A 637 -10.86 52.49 9.07
N LEU A 638 -11.80 52.12 9.95
CA LEU A 638 -11.49 51.34 11.13
C LEU A 638 -11.00 49.93 10.76
N VAL A 639 -11.69 49.20 9.88
CA VAL A 639 -11.21 47.87 9.43
C VAL A 639 -9.84 47.96 8.74
N GLU A 640 -9.59 48.98 7.93
CA GLU A 640 -8.31 49.20 7.23
C GLU A 640 -7.17 49.40 8.25
N VAL A 641 -7.30 50.34 9.20
CA VAL A 641 -6.32 50.55 10.27
C VAL A 641 -6.16 49.32 11.16
N GLY A 642 -7.25 48.61 11.48
CA GLY A 642 -7.21 47.37 12.27
C GLY A 642 -6.50 46.23 11.54
N LEU A 643 -6.61 46.15 10.21
CA LEU A 643 -5.90 45.18 9.39
C LEU A 643 -4.41 45.51 9.29
N ASP A 644 -4.05 46.76 8.99
CA ASP A 644 -2.64 47.18 8.91
C ASP A 644 -1.90 46.96 10.25
N LEU A 645 -2.56 47.21 11.38
CA LEU A 645 -2.04 46.85 12.71
C LEU A 645 -1.83 45.34 12.88
N VAL A 646 -2.82 44.51 12.54
CA VAL A 646 -2.73 43.04 12.66
C VAL A 646 -1.70 42.45 11.68
N ILE A 647 -1.51 43.05 10.51
CA ILE A 647 -0.49 42.67 9.53
C ILE A 647 0.90 43.00 10.06
N SER A 648 1.12 44.21 10.59
CA SER A 648 2.39 44.60 11.21
C SER A 648 2.81 43.64 12.33
N HIS A 649 1.87 43.22 13.17
CA HIS A 649 2.14 42.23 14.23
C HIS A 649 2.42 40.82 13.68
N LYS A 650 1.82 40.43 12.55
CA LYS A 650 2.13 39.16 11.86
C LYS A 650 3.52 39.17 11.22
N GLU A 651 3.87 40.25 10.53
CA GLU A 651 5.18 40.42 9.89
C GLU A 651 6.31 40.43 10.92
N SER A 652 6.09 41.01 12.12
CA SER A 652 7.03 40.91 13.25
C SER A 652 7.26 39.49 13.80
N LEU A 653 6.37 38.55 13.47
CA LEU A 653 6.49 37.12 13.78
C LEU A 653 6.90 36.28 12.56
N GLY A 654 7.29 36.92 11.44
CA GLY A 654 7.65 36.25 10.19
C GLY A 654 6.47 35.69 9.39
N LEU A 655 5.22 36.05 9.72
CA LEU A 655 4.01 35.49 9.12
C LEU A 655 3.49 36.34 7.96
N GLY A 656 3.80 35.95 6.72
CA GLY A 656 3.31 36.62 5.51
C GLY A 656 1.78 36.49 5.30
N VAL A 657 1.14 37.56 4.80
CA VAL A 657 -0.32 37.64 4.60
C VAL A 657 -0.72 37.49 3.14
N ARG A 658 -1.66 36.56 2.87
CA ARG A 658 -2.16 36.23 1.52
C ARG A 658 -3.35 37.11 1.13
N ILE A 659 -3.05 38.32 0.64
CA ILE A 659 -4.05 39.29 0.15
C ILE A 659 -4.94 38.67 -0.94
N ASP A 660 -4.38 37.81 -1.80
CA ASP A 660 -5.08 37.04 -2.85
C ASP A 660 -6.22 36.13 -2.33
N LYS A 661 -6.23 35.84 -1.02
CA LYS A 661 -7.23 34.98 -0.34
C LYS A 661 -8.01 35.73 0.72
N THR A 662 -7.81 37.04 0.85
CA THR A 662 -8.51 37.87 1.83
C THR A 662 -9.82 38.35 1.22
N GLU A 663 -10.93 37.96 1.83
CA GLU A 663 -12.29 38.35 1.44
C GLU A 663 -12.82 39.43 2.40
N ALA A 664 -13.71 40.32 1.93
CA ALA A 664 -14.30 41.37 2.77
C ALA A 664 -15.83 41.44 2.61
N LEU A 665 -16.55 41.49 3.74
CA LEU A 665 -18.02 41.51 3.82
C LEU A 665 -18.50 42.63 4.75
N LEU A 666 -19.62 43.28 4.42
CA LEU A 666 -20.25 44.32 5.25
C LEU A 666 -21.68 43.95 5.64
N PHE A 667 -21.88 43.72 6.93
CA PHE A 667 -23.20 43.66 7.55
C PHE A 667 -23.78 45.08 7.70
N ARG A 668 -25.10 45.21 7.53
CA ARG A 668 -25.83 46.47 7.72
C ARG A 668 -27.21 46.20 8.30
N GLY A 669 -27.71 47.13 9.12
CA GLY A 669 -29.13 47.18 9.47
C GLY A 669 -29.99 47.50 8.24
N THR A 670 -31.27 47.13 8.33
CA THR A 670 -32.32 47.54 7.38
C THR A 670 -32.35 49.07 7.20
N GLY A 671 -32.74 49.52 6.01
CA GLY A 671 -32.79 50.95 5.65
C GLY A 671 -31.43 51.65 5.41
N ARG A 672 -30.28 51.12 5.86
CA ARG A 672 -28.99 51.81 5.70
C ARG A 672 -28.40 51.67 4.29
N LYS A 673 -27.87 52.78 3.74
CA LYS A 673 -27.15 52.82 2.45
C LYS A 673 -25.99 51.81 2.46
N GLY A 674 -25.80 51.12 1.33
CA GLY A 674 -24.74 50.12 1.16
C GLY A 674 -23.36 50.73 0.87
N PRO A 675 -22.32 49.89 0.70
CA PRO A 675 -21.07 50.35 0.10
C PRO A 675 -21.33 50.69 -1.39
N PRO A 676 -20.53 51.59 -2.01
CA PRO A 676 -20.67 51.91 -3.42
C PRO A 676 -20.37 50.69 -4.32
N PRO A 677 -20.88 50.67 -5.57
CA PRO A 677 -20.55 49.62 -6.53
C PRO A 677 -19.03 49.52 -6.74
N GLY A 678 -18.49 48.29 -6.69
CA GLY A 678 -17.06 48.07 -6.86
C GLY A 678 -16.16 48.45 -5.68
N ALA A 679 -16.74 48.79 -4.51
CA ALA A 679 -15.97 49.16 -3.31
C ALA A 679 -14.83 48.18 -2.98
N THR A 680 -13.69 48.75 -2.63
CA THR A 680 -12.48 48.05 -2.14
C THR A 680 -12.10 48.57 -0.76
N LEU A 681 -11.50 47.73 0.07
CA LEU A 681 -10.69 48.14 1.21
C LEU A 681 -9.22 48.20 0.77
N GLN A 682 -8.48 49.21 1.22
CA GLN A 682 -7.03 49.30 1.06
C GLN A 682 -6.37 48.54 2.23
N ILE A 683 -5.36 47.71 1.94
CA ILE A 683 -4.65 46.90 2.95
C ILE A 683 -3.17 46.90 2.56
N GLY A 684 -2.34 47.67 3.28
CA GLY A 684 -1.01 48.03 2.80
C GLY A 684 -1.04 48.56 1.36
N GLN A 685 -0.23 47.97 0.46
CA GLN A 685 -0.27 48.29 -0.97
C GLN A 685 -1.39 47.57 -1.75
N GLY A 686 -2.03 46.55 -1.17
CA GLY A 686 -3.08 45.75 -1.81
C GLY A 686 -4.48 46.36 -1.72
N ARG A 687 -5.39 45.84 -2.56
CA ARG A 687 -6.84 46.16 -2.51
C ARG A 687 -7.68 44.90 -2.47
N VAL A 688 -8.52 44.77 -1.45
CA VAL A 688 -9.51 43.70 -1.34
C VAL A 688 -10.87 44.21 -1.76
N ARG A 689 -11.46 43.59 -2.79
CA ARG A 689 -12.80 43.93 -3.28
C ARG A 689 -13.86 43.40 -2.31
N MET A 690 -14.83 44.24 -1.98
CA MET A 690 -15.96 43.84 -1.13
C MET A 690 -16.86 42.84 -1.88
N SER A 691 -17.14 41.72 -1.23
CA SER A 691 -17.92 40.61 -1.78
C SER A 691 -19.33 40.57 -1.17
N PRO A 692 -20.35 40.08 -1.91
CA PRO A 692 -21.66 39.75 -1.32
C PRO A 692 -21.63 38.48 -0.46
N GLN A 693 -20.55 37.69 -0.49
CA GLN A 693 -20.37 36.45 0.27
C GLN A 693 -18.94 36.29 0.81
N MET A 694 -18.75 35.60 1.94
CA MET A 694 -17.42 35.37 2.53
C MET A 694 -17.31 34.03 3.25
N LYS A 695 -16.20 33.32 3.09
CA LYS A 695 -15.92 32.02 3.70
C LYS A 695 -15.09 32.15 4.98
N LEU A 696 -15.62 31.67 6.08
CA LEU A 696 -14.96 31.61 7.39
C LEU A 696 -14.74 30.16 7.87
N PHE A 697 -13.76 30.00 8.76
CA PHE A 697 -13.52 28.83 9.62
C PHE A 697 -13.71 27.48 8.92
N SER A 698 -12.90 27.23 7.89
CA SER A 698 -12.86 25.98 7.09
C SER A 698 -14.14 25.57 6.34
N GLY A 699 -15.20 26.38 6.28
CA GLY A 699 -16.40 25.99 5.52
C GLY A 699 -17.70 26.78 5.70
N SER A 700 -17.66 27.99 6.24
CA SER A 700 -18.86 28.79 6.49
C SER A 700 -18.96 29.96 5.51
N SER A 701 -19.62 29.76 4.36
CA SER A 701 -19.97 30.82 3.40
C SER A 701 -21.16 31.66 3.89
N TRP A 702 -20.91 32.87 4.38
CA TRP A 702 -21.92 33.86 4.76
C TRP A 702 -22.42 34.64 3.53
N THR A 703 -23.65 35.15 3.55
CA THR A 703 -24.21 35.94 2.42
C THR A 703 -24.95 37.20 2.88
N LYS A 704 -24.97 38.23 2.01
CA LYS A 704 -25.61 39.51 2.30
C LYS A 704 -27.13 39.48 2.08
N GLY A 705 -27.88 38.98 3.06
CA GLY A 705 -29.33 39.19 3.18
C GLY A 705 -30.22 38.24 2.37
N GLY A 706 -29.77 37.00 2.15
CA GLY A 706 -30.58 35.88 1.64
C GLY A 706 -30.63 34.71 2.64
N PRO A 707 -31.60 33.79 2.53
CA PRO A 707 -31.84 32.77 3.55
C PRO A 707 -30.86 31.58 3.51
N SER A 708 -30.54 31.07 4.71
CA SER A 708 -29.64 29.94 5.01
C SER A 708 -28.15 30.18 4.67
N ALA A 709 -27.19 29.87 5.54
CA ALA A 709 -27.09 28.86 6.62
C ALA A 709 -26.96 27.39 6.19
N HIS A 710 -26.30 27.11 5.06
CA HIS A 710 -26.05 25.74 4.60
C HIS A 710 -24.96 24.99 5.42
N ILE A 711 -25.24 24.72 6.70
CA ILE A 711 -24.57 23.63 7.43
C ILE A 711 -24.96 22.33 6.71
N SER A 712 -24.20 21.99 5.67
CA SER A 712 -24.28 20.70 5.02
C SER A 712 -23.98 19.63 6.06
N ARG A 713 -24.96 18.78 6.38
CA ARG A 713 -24.74 17.60 7.22
C ARG A 713 -23.77 16.69 6.48
N TRP A 714 -22.56 16.57 7.02
CA TRP A 714 -21.54 15.58 6.62
C TRP A 714 -21.23 14.60 7.77
N TRP A 715 -22.08 14.60 8.80
CA TRP A 715 -22.06 13.71 9.96
C TRP A 715 -23.45 13.12 10.20
N ASP A 716 -23.93 12.36 9.22
CA ASP A 716 -25.01 11.38 9.43
C ASP A 716 -24.87 10.24 8.42
N ARG A 717 -24.06 9.24 8.80
CA ARG A 717 -24.31 7.80 8.56
C ARG A 717 -23.18 6.94 9.12
N ARG A 718 -23.58 6.02 10.00
CA ARG A 718 -22.84 4.86 10.55
C ARG A 718 -21.81 5.14 11.67
N LEU A 719 -22.12 4.49 12.79
CA LEU A 719 -21.23 3.68 13.64
C LEU A 719 -19.96 3.19 12.92
#